data_AF-A0AAQ3PPQ1-F1
#
_entry.id   AF-A0AAQ3PPQ1-F1
#
_cell.length_a   1.000
_cell.length_b   1.000
_cell.length_c   1.000
_cell.angle_alpha   90.00
_cell.angle_beta   90.00
_cell.angle_gamma   90.00
#
_symmetry.space_group_name_H-M   'P 1'
#
loop_
_entity.id
_entity.type
_entity.pdbx_description
1 polymer ?
#
loop_
_entity_poly.entity_id
_entity_poly.type
_entity_poly.pdbx_seq_one_letter_code
_entity_poly.pdbx_strand_id
1 'polypeptide(L)'
;MVAHSNATAPLEENRQQVLLELIDMSSTAERAGLDLVAVLDVSGSMLRDGKLDKLKTAMKFVISKLGPMDRLSIVSFSDDAKRLCPLRCMTEASKEYMTMEIVEKKLEAYSTTNMRDGLETGLRVLATRRHGSSGRVASIIFMSDGHQNEGGDAAAVQIRDRDVAVYTFGFGADQDAKVLEAIAGNSHGGTYYDVKDGEYLSVHFSALLAGVLSVVVRDLELTVWEEPRHSEIEAVDAGSYPKEPPGNRRGSPVTVRFGDLYSGEERRVMVDLLLPAVSRDYSATVLNARCTYSTQVRHFSGDLRWVIRRSRSAVAGAVNPEVKVEQVRRDHTERIEAASKARDPSSAKAKLLEAKEALDDVDKSHKLKHGMLDKLKAELAKLLELATRTWEELLAALLASKLSHQRQRFASRGDVELDIFEPSRKRRYVQQATKFEEHPSSPPPSVEDDIRKEEAEAAAAAVDQPRPLHPEEPRPNPRVWPPDHRRTSGWWAWAAVLLCTALAVAVILAGAAVFAVYLLYRPRTPYLAVSDARLEQLQYGQDGAIDYLRMSITVLAVNNNSKADASFPAVDLAVGFNGADVALLQAQPFVVARESSLPLRYDVVSAGRALDAAGMQAMDEALKAGVVPFDLSGKARTRWKVGVFARIQFWTRLSCRLRFFFPGNGTVMPADRDKCRSRSP
;
A
#
# COMPACT_ATOMS: atom_id res chain seq x y z
N MET A 1 -7.33 -10.81 -0.10
CA MET A 1 -8.37 -11.13 0.88
C MET A 1 -8.05 -12.49 1.47
N VAL A 2 -7.91 -12.57 2.80
CA VAL A 2 -7.63 -13.78 3.58
C VAL A 2 -8.73 -13.92 4.64
N ALA A 3 -9.03 -15.14 5.08
CA ALA A 3 -10.00 -15.40 6.14
C ALA A 3 -9.37 -16.25 7.24
N HIS A 4 -9.64 -15.90 8.50
CA HIS A 4 -9.18 -16.62 9.69
C HIS A 4 -10.38 -17.01 10.55
N SER A 5 -10.53 -18.30 10.83
CA SER A 5 -11.44 -18.81 11.86
C SER A 5 -10.98 -20.20 12.30
N ASN A 6 -11.73 -20.85 13.18
CA ASN A 6 -11.56 -22.29 13.39
C ASN A 6 -11.94 -23.05 12.12
N ALA A 7 -11.12 -24.02 11.72
CA ALA A 7 -11.42 -24.88 10.58
C ALA A 7 -12.56 -25.89 10.86
N THR A 8 -12.87 -26.13 12.13
CA THR A 8 -13.88 -27.07 12.58
C THR A 8 -14.85 -26.45 13.57
N ALA A 9 -16.11 -26.87 13.55
CA ALA A 9 -17.13 -26.48 14.53
C ALA A 9 -17.96 -27.71 14.98
N PRO A 10 -18.53 -27.72 16.20
CA PRO A 10 -19.33 -28.84 16.72
C PRO A 10 -20.60 -29.06 15.90
N LEU A 11 -21.30 -30.18 16.14
CA LEU A 11 -22.56 -30.45 15.44
C LEU A 11 -23.75 -29.67 16.01
N GLU A 12 -23.72 -29.31 17.29
CA GLU A 12 -24.75 -28.45 17.88
C GLU A 12 -24.72 -27.04 17.28
N GLU A 13 -25.79 -26.29 17.50
CA GLU A 13 -25.83 -24.87 17.19
C GLU A 13 -24.62 -24.16 17.83
N ASN A 14 -23.91 -23.36 17.03
CA ASN A 14 -22.65 -22.82 17.45
C ASN A 14 -22.32 -21.50 16.76
N ARG A 15 -21.95 -20.50 17.56
CA ARG A 15 -21.45 -19.22 17.06
C ARG A 15 -19.98 -19.35 16.63
N GLN A 16 -19.67 -18.83 15.46
CA GLN A 16 -18.33 -18.75 14.91
C GLN A 16 -18.03 -17.32 14.47
N GLN A 17 -16.78 -16.90 14.64
CA GLN A 17 -16.33 -15.61 14.15
C GLN A 17 -15.29 -15.82 13.07
N VAL A 18 -15.45 -15.11 11.97
CA VAL A 18 -14.54 -15.11 10.83
C VAL A 18 -13.93 -13.73 10.69
N LEU A 19 -12.60 -13.66 10.79
CA LEU A 19 -11.83 -12.46 10.52
C LEU A 19 -11.45 -12.44 9.04
N LEU A 20 -11.92 -11.44 8.30
CA LEU A 20 -11.52 -11.18 6.92
C LEU A 20 -10.46 -10.08 6.89
N GLU A 21 -9.34 -10.35 6.22
CA GLU A 21 -8.24 -9.40 6.02
C GLU A 21 -8.10 -9.03 4.54
N LEU A 22 -8.21 -7.74 4.23
CA LEU A 22 -7.94 -7.15 2.93
C LEU A 22 -6.58 -6.49 3.00
N ILE A 23 -5.63 -6.95 2.19
CA ILE A 23 -4.24 -6.49 2.22
C ILE A 23 -3.88 -6.08 0.80
N ASP A 24 -3.39 -4.84 0.63
CA ASP A 24 -2.79 -4.44 -0.63
C ASP A 24 -1.31 -4.85 -0.68
N MET A 25 -0.93 -5.48 -1.79
CA MET A 25 0.45 -5.92 -2.05
C MET A 25 1.03 -5.23 -3.30
N SER A 26 0.37 -4.17 -3.76
CA SER A 26 0.69 -3.50 -5.02
C SER A 26 1.87 -2.55 -4.85
N SER A 27 2.61 -2.33 -5.94
CA SER A 27 3.72 -1.37 -5.94
C SER A 27 3.19 0.06 -5.82
N THR A 28 3.89 0.88 -5.05
CA THR A 28 3.66 2.32 -4.93
C THR A 28 3.88 3.09 -6.24
N ALA A 29 4.52 2.48 -7.24
CA ALA A 29 4.73 3.07 -8.57
C ALA A 29 3.41 3.30 -9.32
N GLU A 30 2.34 2.58 -8.98
CA GLU A 30 1.01 2.71 -9.60
C GLU A 30 0.09 3.70 -8.87
N ARG A 31 0.63 4.48 -7.92
CA ARG A 31 -0.16 5.38 -7.07
C ARG A 31 -1.04 6.32 -7.88
N ALA A 32 -2.24 6.61 -7.40
CA ALA A 32 -3.08 7.68 -7.93
C ALA A 32 -2.42 9.06 -7.73
N GLY A 33 -2.67 9.99 -8.67
CA GLY A 33 -2.30 11.39 -8.48
C GLY A 33 -3.16 12.04 -7.39
N LEU A 34 -2.59 12.90 -6.56
CA LEU A 34 -3.29 13.51 -5.42
C LEU A 34 -3.82 14.90 -5.77
N ASP A 35 -5.04 15.21 -5.36
CA ASP A 35 -5.59 16.56 -5.24
C ASP A 35 -5.71 16.93 -3.77
N LEU A 36 -4.73 17.67 -3.28
CA LEU A 36 -4.62 18.09 -1.88
C LEU A 36 -5.09 19.53 -1.72
N VAL A 37 -5.94 19.78 -0.73
CA VAL A 37 -6.22 21.13 -0.21
C VAL A 37 -5.69 21.21 1.20
N ALA A 38 -4.79 22.16 1.45
CA ALA A 38 -4.38 22.52 2.79
C ALA A 38 -5.28 23.67 3.27
N VAL A 39 -6.12 23.40 4.27
CA VAL A 39 -6.96 24.37 4.98
C VAL A 39 -6.25 24.67 6.30
N LEU A 40 -5.70 25.88 6.41
CA LEU A 40 -4.73 26.24 7.42
C LEU A 40 -5.23 27.40 8.28
N ASP A 41 -5.25 27.18 9.59
CA ASP A 41 -5.54 28.22 10.56
C ASP A 41 -4.43 29.26 10.57
N VAL A 42 -4.83 30.52 10.44
CA VAL A 42 -3.97 31.69 10.57
C VAL A 42 -4.58 32.67 11.57
N SER A 43 -5.26 32.20 12.60
CA SER A 43 -5.79 33.02 13.68
C SER A 43 -4.69 33.56 14.60
N GLY A 44 -5.05 34.45 15.52
CA GLY A 44 -4.07 35.19 16.33
C GLY A 44 -3.24 34.32 17.26
N SER A 45 -3.75 33.14 17.66
CA SER A 45 -3.02 32.14 18.44
C SER A 45 -1.78 31.61 17.72
N MET A 46 -1.82 31.56 16.38
CA MET A 46 -0.71 31.09 15.55
C MET A 46 0.54 31.99 15.60
N LEU A 47 0.45 33.22 16.11
CA LEU A 47 1.62 34.08 16.36
C LEU A 47 2.43 33.66 17.59
N ARG A 48 1.84 32.90 18.50
CA ARG A 48 2.50 32.48 19.74
C ARG A 48 3.51 31.39 19.44
N ASP A 49 4.63 31.42 20.16
CA ASP A 49 5.64 30.35 20.19
C ASP A 49 6.14 29.87 18.80
N GLY A 50 6.10 30.76 17.79
CA GLY A 50 6.52 30.47 16.42
C GLY A 50 5.65 29.43 15.70
N LYS A 51 4.38 29.22 16.12
CA LYS A 51 3.49 28.22 15.52
C LYS A 51 3.27 28.43 14.02
N LEU A 52 3.06 29.67 13.58
CA LEU A 52 2.94 30.00 12.17
C LEU A 52 4.21 29.68 11.37
N ASP A 53 5.40 29.89 11.95
CA ASP A 53 6.66 29.56 11.29
C ASP A 53 6.84 28.05 11.17
N LYS A 54 6.49 27.28 12.21
CA LYS A 54 6.44 25.81 12.14
C LYS A 54 5.47 25.33 11.07
N LEU A 55 4.30 25.97 10.95
CA LEU A 55 3.35 25.69 9.87
C LEU A 55 3.92 25.99 8.48
N LYS A 56 4.59 27.14 8.31
CA LYS A 56 5.26 27.49 7.05
C LYS A 56 6.31 26.45 6.69
N THR A 57 7.16 26.04 7.63
CA THR A 57 8.15 24.98 7.43
C THR A 57 7.50 23.65 7.02
N ALA A 58 6.44 23.23 7.71
CA ALA A 58 5.69 22.02 7.35
C ALA A 58 5.07 22.09 5.94
N MET A 59 4.55 23.26 5.54
CA MET A 59 4.03 23.45 4.19
C MET A 59 5.11 23.42 3.12
N LYS A 60 6.32 23.92 3.40
CA LYS A 60 7.48 23.76 2.50
C LYS A 60 7.86 22.29 2.32
N PHE A 61 7.80 21.50 3.39
CA PHE A 61 7.98 20.05 3.31
C PHE A 61 6.92 19.41 2.41
N VAL A 62 5.64 19.72 2.62
CA VAL A 62 4.53 19.22 1.79
C VAL A 62 4.75 19.58 0.31
N ILE A 63 5.04 20.85 0.00
CA ILE A 63 5.28 21.32 -1.38
C ILE A 63 6.45 20.55 -2.03
N SER A 64 7.51 20.29 -1.27
CA SER A 64 8.70 19.57 -1.77
C SER A 64 8.40 18.10 -2.07
N LYS A 65 7.61 17.44 -1.21
CA LYS A 65 7.22 16.03 -1.35
C LYS A 65 6.30 15.78 -2.53
N LEU A 66 5.40 16.70 -2.83
CA LEU A 66 4.42 16.53 -3.92
C LEU A 66 5.11 16.53 -5.29
N GLY A 67 4.57 15.71 -6.20
CA GLY A 67 5.06 15.54 -7.55
C GLY A 67 4.35 16.38 -8.61
N PRO A 68 4.87 16.41 -9.86
CA PRO A 68 4.17 17.06 -10.98
C PRO A 68 2.82 16.39 -11.29
N MET A 69 2.63 15.14 -10.87
CA MET A 69 1.36 14.43 -10.96
C MET A 69 0.37 14.84 -9.87
N ASP A 70 0.78 15.58 -8.84
CA ASP A 70 -0.06 16.00 -7.71
C ASP A 70 -0.43 17.48 -7.82
N ARG A 71 -1.60 17.83 -7.28
CA ARG A 71 -2.10 19.20 -7.24
C ARG A 71 -2.29 19.67 -5.81
N LEU A 72 -1.87 20.90 -5.54
CA LEU A 72 -2.06 21.56 -4.26
C LEU A 72 -2.84 22.86 -4.42
N SER A 73 -3.75 23.11 -3.48
CA SER A 73 -4.41 24.39 -3.23
C SER A 73 -4.25 24.72 -1.75
N ILE A 74 -4.06 25.99 -1.42
CA ILE A 74 -3.98 26.46 -0.03
C ILE A 74 -5.16 27.39 0.24
N VAL A 75 -5.86 27.11 1.33
CA VAL A 75 -6.92 27.93 1.92
C VAL A 75 -6.42 28.33 3.30
N SER A 76 -6.38 29.61 3.59
CA SER A 76 -6.16 30.11 4.96
C SER A 76 -7.50 30.50 5.56
N PHE A 77 -7.65 30.37 6.88
CA PHE A 77 -8.85 30.86 7.56
C PHE A 77 -8.52 31.56 8.88
N SER A 78 -9.31 32.59 9.17
CA SER A 78 -9.37 33.32 10.44
C SER A 78 -10.84 33.61 10.76
N ASP A 79 -11.28 34.87 10.74
CA ASP A 79 -12.68 35.30 10.71
C ASP A 79 -13.43 34.85 9.45
N ASP A 80 -12.76 34.87 8.29
CA ASP A 80 -13.21 34.33 7.01
C ASP A 80 -12.19 33.33 6.43
N ALA A 81 -12.59 32.60 5.39
CA ALA A 81 -11.73 31.70 4.65
C ALA A 81 -11.37 32.25 3.28
N LYS A 82 -10.07 32.26 2.98
CA LYS A 82 -9.52 32.77 1.72
C LYS A 82 -8.78 31.68 0.96
N ARG A 83 -9.21 31.39 -0.27
CA ARG A 83 -8.46 30.54 -1.20
C ARG A 83 -7.28 31.32 -1.77
N LEU A 84 -6.06 31.02 -1.30
CA LEU A 84 -4.84 31.74 -1.68
C LEU A 84 -4.35 31.40 -3.09
N CYS A 85 -4.66 30.18 -3.57
CA CYS A 85 -4.35 29.73 -4.93
C CYS A 85 -5.38 28.67 -5.40
N PRO A 86 -5.60 28.50 -6.71
CA PRO A 86 -6.35 27.36 -7.24
C PRO A 86 -5.55 26.05 -7.10
N LEU A 87 -6.15 24.90 -7.41
CA LEU A 87 -5.42 23.63 -7.55
C LEU A 87 -4.38 23.74 -8.67
N ARG A 88 -3.09 23.65 -8.32
CA ARG A 88 -1.96 23.74 -9.27
C ARG A 88 -1.13 22.48 -9.22
N CYS A 89 -0.65 21.99 -10.36
CA CYS A 89 0.29 20.86 -10.40
C CYS A 89 1.64 21.25 -9.78
N MET A 90 2.23 20.40 -8.94
CA MET A 90 3.50 20.67 -8.24
C MET A 90 4.72 20.38 -9.12
N THR A 91 4.80 21.09 -10.26
CA THR A 91 6.04 21.23 -11.05
C THR A 91 7.06 22.06 -10.29
N GLU A 92 8.35 22.00 -10.64
CA GLU A 92 9.40 22.77 -9.95
C GLU A 92 9.12 24.29 -9.91
N ALA A 93 8.70 24.89 -11.03
CA ALA A 93 8.29 26.30 -11.07
C ALA A 93 7.06 26.59 -10.21
N SER A 94 6.10 25.65 -10.15
CA SER A 94 4.95 25.78 -9.25
C SER A 94 5.36 25.69 -7.78
N LYS A 95 6.30 24.81 -7.42
CA LYS A 95 6.79 24.65 -6.05
C LYS A 95 7.46 25.93 -5.57
N GLU A 96 8.34 26.53 -6.39
CA GLU A 96 8.98 27.80 -6.08
C GLU A 96 7.95 28.91 -5.83
N TYR A 97 6.97 29.07 -6.74
CA TYR A 97 5.88 30.03 -6.57
C TYR A 97 5.06 29.77 -5.31
N MET A 98 4.69 28.51 -5.01
CA MET A 98 3.90 28.17 -3.83
C MET A 98 4.65 28.49 -2.55
N THR A 99 5.94 28.19 -2.48
CA THR A 99 6.79 28.47 -1.33
C THR A 99 6.94 29.98 -1.13
N MET A 100 7.36 30.72 -2.16
CA MET A 100 7.68 32.14 -2.02
C MET A 100 6.45 33.05 -2.00
N GLU A 101 5.49 32.85 -2.90
CA GLU A 101 4.36 33.78 -3.06
C GLU A 101 3.14 33.43 -2.21
N ILE A 102 3.01 32.17 -1.78
CA ILE A 102 1.86 31.74 -0.97
C ILE A 102 2.28 31.49 0.48
N VAL A 103 3.22 30.57 0.71
CA VAL A 103 3.60 30.19 2.08
C VAL A 103 4.32 31.32 2.81
N GLU A 104 5.33 31.95 2.21
CA GLU A 104 6.09 33.00 2.89
C GLU A 104 5.29 34.29 3.03
N LYS A 105 4.68 34.75 1.91
CA LYS A 105 4.09 36.09 1.78
C LYS A 105 2.61 36.21 2.15
N LYS A 106 1.83 35.12 2.11
CA LYS A 106 0.36 35.20 2.30
C LYS A 106 -0.17 34.47 3.52
N LEU A 107 0.61 33.55 4.12
CA LEU A 107 0.26 32.99 5.41
C LEU A 107 0.71 33.98 6.49
N GLU A 108 -0.24 34.83 6.89
CA GLU A 108 -0.09 35.85 7.93
C GLU A 108 -1.20 35.65 8.95
N ALA A 109 -0.91 35.88 10.23
CA ALA A 109 -1.89 35.69 11.28
C ALA A 109 -2.86 36.88 11.39
N TYR A 110 -4.11 36.58 11.67
CA TYR A 110 -5.23 37.51 11.82
C TYR A 110 -5.94 37.26 13.17
N SER A 111 -7.24 37.53 13.30
CA SER A 111 -7.94 37.58 14.58
C SER A 111 -8.52 36.23 15.03
N THR A 112 -9.77 35.93 14.66
CA THR A 112 -10.61 34.84 15.18
C THR A 112 -10.45 33.54 14.38
N THR A 113 -11.20 32.50 14.75
CA THR A 113 -11.07 31.12 14.26
C THR A 113 -12.43 30.58 13.79
N ASN A 114 -12.69 30.70 12.49
CA ASN A 114 -13.90 30.23 11.80
C ASN A 114 -13.62 28.93 11.02
N MET A 115 -13.54 27.82 11.76
CA MET A 115 -13.23 26.51 11.18
C MET A 115 -14.24 26.08 10.11
N ARG A 116 -15.51 26.46 10.26
CA ARG A 116 -16.57 26.08 9.32
C ARG A 116 -16.37 26.70 7.95
N ASP A 117 -16.10 28.01 7.87
CA ASP A 117 -15.87 28.65 6.57
C ASP A 117 -14.60 28.11 5.90
N GLY A 118 -13.56 27.80 6.70
CA GLY A 118 -12.35 27.11 6.23
C GLY A 118 -12.68 25.77 5.57
N LEU A 119 -13.44 24.93 6.27
CA LEU A 119 -13.83 23.60 5.80
C LEU A 119 -14.73 23.66 4.56
N GLU A 120 -15.77 24.50 4.58
CA GLU A 120 -16.68 24.68 3.44
C GLU A 120 -15.94 25.21 2.20
N THR A 121 -14.99 26.13 2.39
CA THR A 121 -14.15 26.67 1.31
C THR A 121 -13.22 25.58 0.76
N GLY A 122 -12.56 24.80 1.61
CA GLY A 122 -11.73 23.67 1.18
C GLY A 122 -12.52 22.63 0.37
N LEU A 123 -13.70 22.24 0.84
CA LEU A 123 -14.60 21.34 0.12
C LEU A 123 -15.07 21.94 -1.21
N ARG A 124 -15.32 23.26 -1.26
CA ARG A 124 -15.71 23.96 -2.50
C ARG A 124 -14.58 23.92 -3.53
N VAL A 125 -13.31 24.04 -3.13
CA VAL A 125 -12.18 23.87 -4.05
C VAL A 125 -12.24 22.50 -4.71
N LEU A 126 -12.47 21.44 -3.94
CA LEU A 126 -12.54 20.07 -4.47
C LEU A 126 -13.80 19.83 -5.33
N ALA A 127 -14.92 20.46 -4.99
CA ALA A 127 -16.13 20.40 -5.81
C ALA A 127 -15.97 21.06 -7.20
N THR A 128 -15.03 22.01 -7.36
CA THR A 128 -14.76 22.66 -8.67
C THR A 128 -13.88 21.84 -9.61
N ARG A 129 -13.45 20.63 -9.21
CA ARG A 129 -12.74 19.73 -10.11
C ARG A 129 -13.64 19.39 -11.31
N ARG A 130 -13.06 19.40 -12.53
CA ARG A 130 -13.81 19.01 -13.73
C ARG A 130 -14.33 17.57 -13.57
N HIS A 131 -15.61 17.37 -13.91
CA HIS A 131 -16.20 16.03 -14.13
C HIS A 131 -15.34 15.33 -15.18
N GLY A 132 -14.54 14.33 -14.76
CA GLY A 132 -13.44 13.77 -15.56
C GLY A 132 -12.09 13.70 -14.83
N SER A 133 -11.98 14.15 -13.57
CA SER A 133 -10.82 13.87 -12.69
C SER A 133 -10.74 12.40 -12.22
N SER A 134 -11.36 11.48 -12.98
CA SER A 134 -11.40 10.04 -12.73
C SER A 134 -9.97 9.51 -12.65
N GLY A 135 -9.56 9.00 -11.49
CA GLY A 135 -8.21 8.47 -11.26
C GLY A 135 -7.35 9.25 -10.27
N ARG A 136 -7.84 10.36 -9.71
CA ARG A 136 -7.11 11.16 -8.70
C ARG A 136 -7.74 11.04 -7.31
N VAL A 137 -6.91 10.99 -6.29
CA VAL A 137 -7.32 10.95 -4.89
C VAL A 137 -7.64 12.34 -4.39
N ALA A 138 -8.65 12.42 -3.53
CA ALA A 138 -9.25 13.64 -3.03
C ALA A 138 -8.98 13.79 -1.53
N SER A 139 -8.16 14.77 -1.12
CA SER A 139 -7.88 14.93 0.31
C SER A 139 -7.79 16.37 0.77
N ILE A 140 -8.20 16.61 2.01
CA ILE A 140 -8.01 17.86 2.74
C ILE A 140 -7.09 17.59 3.93
N ILE A 141 -6.03 18.38 4.07
CA ILE A 141 -5.36 18.59 5.35
C ILE A 141 -6.04 19.80 5.98
N PHE A 142 -6.57 19.64 7.18
CA PHE A 142 -7.19 20.72 7.94
C PHE A 142 -6.41 20.88 9.24
N MET A 143 -5.81 22.05 9.46
CA MET A 143 -4.96 22.28 10.63
C MET A 143 -5.44 23.50 11.42
N SER A 144 -5.53 23.36 12.74
CA SER A 144 -5.88 24.44 13.68
C SER A 144 -5.18 24.28 15.01
N ASP A 145 -4.91 25.39 15.71
CA ASP A 145 -4.23 25.42 17.00
C ASP A 145 -5.11 25.92 18.16
N GLY A 146 -6.38 26.22 17.87
CA GLY A 146 -7.27 26.93 18.79
C GLY A 146 -8.71 26.45 18.78
N HIS A 147 -9.55 27.11 19.58
CA HIS A 147 -10.98 26.86 19.65
C HIS A 147 -11.76 27.58 18.56
N GLN A 148 -12.76 26.91 18.01
CA GLN A 148 -13.74 27.60 17.18
C GLN A 148 -14.48 28.64 18.02
N ASN A 149 -14.37 29.91 17.62
CA ASN A 149 -14.95 31.05 18.34
C ASN A 149 -15.77 31.97 17.42
N GLU A 150 -15.82 31.67 16.12
CA GLU A 150 -16.55 32.41 15.11
C GLU A 150 -17.27 31.43 14.16
N GLY A 151 -18.38 31.89 13.57
CA GLY A 151 -19.19 31.09 12.64
C GLY A 151 -20.04 30.00 13.29
N GLY A 152 -20.68 29.18 12.46
CA GLY A 152 -21.51 28.05 12.90
C GLY A 152 -20.70 26.78 13.11
N ASP A 153 -21.25 25.79 13.82
CA ASP A 153 -20.57 24.53 14.15
C ASP A 153 -19.95 23.83 12.91
N ALA A 154 -18.62 23.67 12.89
CA ALA A 154 -17.89 22.99 11.83
C ALA A 154 -18.12 21.47 11.83
N ALA A 155 -18.43 20.87 12.99
CA ALA A 155 -18.76 19.45 13.08
C ALA A 155 -20.09 19.11 12.38
N ALA A 156 -20.97 20.09 12.17
CA ALA A 156 -22.24 19.91 11.48
C ALA A 156 -22.14 19.95 9.94
N VAL A 157 -20.96 20.21 9.37
CA VAL A 157 -20.76 20.26 7.92
C VAL A 157 -20.89 18.85 7.31
N GLN A 158 -21.72 18.73 6.26
CA GLN A 158 -21.93 17.46 5.57
C GLN A 158 -20.79 17.17 4.58
N ILE A 159 -19.89 16.26 4.98
CA ILE A 159 -18.71 15.85 4.20
C ILE A 159 -18.92 14.49 3.52
N ARG A 160 -19.63 13.57 4.18
CA ARG A 160 -19.73 12.15 3.84
C ARG A 160 -20.17 11.87 2.40
N ASP A 161 -20.97 12.75 1.80
CA ASP A 161 -21.52 12.60 0.44
C ASP A 161 -20.56 13.04 -0.68
N ARG A 162 -19.33 13.43 -0.35
CA ARG A 162 -18.40 14.07 -1.31
C ARG A 162 -17.20 13.21 -1.74
N ASP A 163 -17.08 11.97 -1.26
CA ASP A 163 -15.90 11.10 -1.48
C ASP A 163 -14.56 11.83 -1.23
N VAL A 164 -14.49 12.56 -0.11
CA VAL A 164 -13.30 13.29 0.34
C VAL A 164 -12.89 12.81 1.73
N ALA A 165 -11.59 12.52 1.89
CA ALA A 165 -10.97 12.34 3.19
C ALA A 165 -10.51 13.69 3.75
N VAL A 166 -10.88 13.99 5.00
CA VAL A 166 -10.41 15.17 5.73
C VAL A 166 -9.55 14.70 6.89
N TYR A 167 -8.27 15.04 6.82
CA TYR A 167 -7.28 14.73 7.86
C TYR A 167 -7.09 15.98 8.71
N THR A 168 -7.47 15.91 9.98
CA THR A 168 -7.39 17.05 10.90
C THR A 168 -6.11 16.97 11.73
N PHE A 169 -5.45 18.11 11.91
CA PHE A 169 -4.28 18.27 12.77
C PHE A 169 -4.60 19.34 13.79
N GLY A 170 -4.68 18.95 15.05
CA GLY A 170 -4.78 19.92 16.13
C GLY A 170 -3.41 20.15 16.75
N PHE A 171 -3.02 21.43 16.81
CA PHE A 171 -1.65 21.84 17.10
C PHE A 171 -1.53 22.57 18.44
N GLY A 172 -0.89 21.93 19.40
CA GLY A 172 -0.70 22.45 20.75
C GLY A 172 -1.84 22.13 21.70
N ALA A 173 -1.73 22.62 22.94
CA ALA A 173 -2.69 22.28 24.00
C ALA A 173 -4.08 22.93 23.84
N ASP A 174 -4.17 24.08 23.16
CA ASP A 174 -5.39 24.91 23.08
C ASP A 174 -6.36 24.52 21.94
N GLN A 175 -6.10 23.38 21.29
CA GLN A 175 -6.88 22.87 20.16
C GLN A 175 -8.30 22.40 20.55
N ASP A 176 -9.28 22.59 19.66
CA ASP A 176 -10.60 21.97 19.81
C ASP A 176 -10.62 20.51 19.29
N ALA A 177 -10.07 19.61 20.10
CA ALA A 177 -9.94 18.20 19.75
C ALA A 177 -11.28 17.52 19.37
N LYS A 178 -12.40 17.94 19.99
CA LYS A 178 -13.73 17.36 19.70
C LYS A 178 -14.23 17.79 18.33
N VAL A 179 -14.10 19.07 17.99
CA VAL A 179 -14.50 19.57 16.67
C VAL A 179 -13.61 18.98 15.58
N LEU A 180 -12.29 18.93 15.80
CA LEU A 180 -11.34 18.35 14.83
C LEU A 180 -11.53 16.85 14.64
N GLU A 181 -11.80 16.08 15.70
CA GLU A 181 -12.14 14.65 15.55
C GLU A 181 -13.46 14.46 14.82
N ALA A 182 -14.48 15.29 15.11
CA ALA A 182 -15.77 15.20 14.44
C ALA A 182 -15.67 15.52 12.94
N ILE A 183 -14.89 16.54 12.55
CA ILE A 183 -14.64 16.87 11.13
C ILE A 183 -14.00 15.66 10.42
N ALA A 184 -12.94 15.07 10.99
CA ALA A 184 -12.29 13.92 10.39
C ALA A 184 -13.20 12.68 10.36
N GLY A 185 -13.91 12.41 11.46
CA GLY A 185 -14.86 11.29 11.61
C GLY A 185 -16.04 11.35 10.66
N ASN A 186 -16.52 12.56 10.32
CA ASN A 186 -17.59 12.78 9.36
C ASN A 186 -17.15 12.67 7.89
N SER A 187 -15.84 12.63 7.63
CA SER A 187 -15.27 12.45 6.30
C SER A 187 -15.00 10.98 5.97
N HIS A 188 -14.88 10.66 4.68
CA HIS A 188 -14.62 9.30 4.24
C HIS A 188 -13.12 8.98 4.34
N GLY A 189 -12.72 8.16 5.33
CA GLY A 189 -11.33 7.72 5.49
C GLY A 189 -10.39 8.72 6.19
N GLY A 190 -10.93 9.83 6.72
CA GLY A 190 -10.19 10.82 7.50
C GLY A 190 -9.78 10.32 8.89
N THR A 191 -8.67 10.87 9.39
CA THR A 191 -8.10 10.63 10.73
C THR A 191 -7.75 11.96 11.38
N TYR A 192 -7.64 11.95 12.71
CA TYR A 192 -7.33 13.10 13.54
C TYR A 192 -5.97 12.91 14.21
N TYR A 193 -5.07 13.87 14.00
CA TYR A 193 -3.70 13.90 14.48
C TYR A 193 -3.56 14.95 15.59
N ASP A 194 -3.12 14.50 16.75
CA ASP A 194 -2.78 15.37 17.88
C ASP A 194 -1.28 15.68 17.83
N VAL A 195 -0.94 16.96 17.71
CA VAL A 195 0.44 17.45 17.58
C VAL A 195 0.76 18.34 18.77
N LYS A 196 1.81 18.04 19.53
CA LYS A 196 2.17 18.84 20.72
C LYS A 196 3.01 20.06 20.36
N ASP A 197 2.98 21.10 21.21
CA ASP A 197 3.68 22.38 20.96
C ASP A 197 5.21 22.22 20.75
N GLY A 198 5.81 21.22 21.41
CA GLY A 198 7.24 20.90 21.29
C GLY A 198 7.61 20.07 20.05
N GLU A 199 6.64 19.62 19.26
CA GLU A 199 6.88 18.75 18.11
C GLU A 199 6.92 19.51 16.78
N TYR A 200 7.56 18.89 15.80
CA TYR A 200 7.64 19.41 14.44
C TYR A 200 6.42 19.01 13.62
N LEU A 201 5.64 20.00 13.15
CA LEU A 201 4.47 19.75 12.31
C LEU A 201 4.83 19.04 11.00
N SER A 202 6.04 19.28 10.45
CA SER A 202 6.52 18.57 9.25
C SER A 202 6.54 17.05 9.45
N VAL A 203 6.88 16.58 10.66
CA VAL A 203 6.95 15.14 10.96
C VAL A 203 5.56 14.52 10.90
N HIS A 204 4.55 15.18 11.47
CA HIS A 204 3.16 14.71 11.44
C HIS A 204 2.55 14.78 10.02
N PHE A 205 2.78 15.87 9.29
CA PHE A 205 2.38 15.96 7.87
C PHE A 205 3.05 14.88 7.02
N SER A 206 4.33 14.58 7.28
CA SER A 206 5.05 13.53 6.55
C SER A 206 4.45 12.14 6.77
N ALA A 207 3.98 11.84 7.99
CA ALA A 207 3.35 10.57 8.31
C ALA A 207 2.02 10.38 7.55
N LEU A 208 1.23 11.45 7.42
CA LEU A 208 0.05 11.43 6.56
C LEU A 208 0.42 11.26 5.08
N LEU A 209 1.37 12.07 4.59
CA LEU A 209 1.82 12.04 3.20
C LEU A 209 2.31 10.65 2.78
N ALA A 210 2.94 9.91 3.68
CA ALA A 210 3.36 8.54 3.42
C ALA A 210 2.20 7.61 3.01
N GLY A 211 1.01 7.83 3.57
CA GLY A 211 -0.22 7.13 3.20
C GLY A 211 -0.87 7.69 1.94
N VAL A 212 -1.21 8.98 1.93
CA VAL A 212 -1.98 9.57 0.82
C VAL A 212 -1.22 9.60 -0.52
N LEU A 213 0.12 9.60 -0.49
CA LEU A 213 0.97 9.47 -1.67
C LEU A 213 1.33 8.01 -2.02
N SER A 214 0.65 7.04 -1.40
CA SER A 214 0.78 5.61 -1.72
C SER A 214 -0.57 4.93 -1.96
N VAL A 215 -1.64 5.70 -2.21
CA VAL A 215 -2.95 5.16 -2.61
C VAL A 215 -2.85 4.47 -3.97
N VAL A 216 -3.09 3.17 -4.00
CA VAL A 216 -3.02 2.30 -5.19
C VAL A 216 -4.37 1.67 -5.51
N VAL A 217 -5.19 1.46 -4.48
CA VAL A 217 -6.53 0.90 -4.56
C VAL A 217 -7.54 1.99 -4.18
N ARG A 218 -8.59 2.11 -4.98
CA ARG A 218 -9.70 3.06 -4.80
C ARG A 218 -11.02 2.31 -4.81
N ASP A 219 -12.06 2.95 -4.29
CA ASP A 219 -13.43 2.43 -4.30
C ASP A 219 -13.54 0.98 -3.78
N LEU A 220 -12.74 0.64 -2.75
CA LEU A 220 -12.70 -0.67 -2.15
C LEU A 220 -14.02 -0.95 -1.41
N GLU A 221 -14.69 -2.00 -1.85
CA GLU A 221 -15.90 -2.52 -1.23
C GLU A 221 -15.73 -4.01 -0.91
N LEU A 222 -16.30 -4.43 0.22
CA LEU A 222 -16.40 -5.82 0.62
C LEU A 222 -17.87 -6.18 0.80
N THR A 223 -18.38 -7.05 -0.04
CA THR A 223 -19.70 -7.64 0.13
C THR A 223 -19.56 -9.03 0.73
N VAL A 224 -20.25 -9.29 1.84
CA VAL A 224 -20.33 -10.61 2.47
C VAL A 224 -21.77 -11.12 2.45
N TRP A 225 -21.94 -12.43 2.29
CA TRP A 225 -23.25 -13.07 2.35
C TRP A 225 -23.15 -14.50 2.89
N GLU A 226 -24.21 -14.92 3.56
CA GLU A 226 -24.35 -16.25 4.14
C GLU A 226 -24.63 -17.31 3.07
N GLU A 227 -24.37 -18.57 3.42
CA GLU A 227 -24.79 -19.71 2.61
C GLU A 227 -26.05 -20.33 3.22
N PRO A 228 -27.19 -20.31 2.50
CA PRO A 228 -28.46 -20.77 3.05
C PRO A 228 -28.37 -22.18 3.66
N ARG A 229 -28.97 -22.36 4.85
CA ARG A 229 -28.99 -23.62 5.64
C ARG A 229 -27.66 -24.01 6.30
N HIS A 230 -26.57 -23.30 6.04
CA HIS A 230 -25.26 -23.61 6.60
C HIS A 230 -24.78 -22.57 7.62
N SER A 231 -25.27 -21.33 7.52
CA SER A 231 -24.98 -20.25 8.44
C SER A 231 -26.03 -19.15 8.39
N GLU A 232 -26.05 -18.32 9.41
CA GLU A 232 -26.72 -17.02 9.46
C GLU A 232 -25.69 -15.95 9.88
N ILE A 233 -25.63 -14.81 9.19
CA ILE A 233 -24.81 -13.67 9.62
C ILE A 233 -25.56 -12.90 10.73
N GLU A 234 -25.06 -12.95 11.96
CA GLU A 234 -25.61 -12.18 13.09
C GLU A 234 -25.09 -10.73 13.07
N ALA A 235 -23.81 -10.53 12.74
CA ALA A 235 -23.20 -9.20 12.69
C ALA A 235 -21.99 -9.12 11.73
N VAL A 236 -21.77 -7.92 11.19
CA VAL A 236 -20.56 -7.55 10.44
C VAL A 236 -19.97 -6.30 11.07
N ASP A 237 -18.83 -6.45 11.75
CA ASP A 237 -18.06 -5.36 12.34
C ASP A 237 -16.88 -4.98 11.45
N ALA A 238 -16.97 -3.77 10.89
CA ALA A 238 -15.91 -3.12 10.14
C ALA A 238 -15.54 -1.76 10.76
N GLY A 239 -15.70 -1.57 12.07
CA GLY A 239 -15.43 -0.29 12.72
C GLY A 239 -16.40 0.81 12.26
N SER A 240 -15.88 2.01 11.98
CA SER A 240 -16.70 3.17 11.57
C SER A 240 -16.94 3.28 10.06
N TYR A 241 -16.57 2.25 9.29
CA TYR A 241 -16.80 2.24 7.85
C TYR A 241 -18.30 2.13 7.51
N PRO A 242 -18.79 2.88 6.50
CA PRO A 242 -20.17 2.76 6.03
C PRO A 242 -20.50 1.31 5.67
N LYS A 243 -21.64 0.85 6.17
CA LYS A 243 -22.30 -0.36 5.71
C LYS A 243 -23.53 0.08 4.94
N GLU A 244 -23.68 -0.38 3.71
CA GLU A 244 -24.97 -0.25 3.03
C GLU A 244 -26.02 -1.01 3.86
N PRO A 245 -27.25 -0.47 3.98
CA PRO A 245 -28.26 -1.14 4.77
C PRO A 245 -28.46 -2.55 4.19
N PRO A 246 -28.43 -3.62 5.02
CA PRO A 246 -28.85 -4.92 4.56
C PRO A 246 -30.24 -4.75 3.97
N GLY A 247 -30.50 -5.30 2.79
CA GLY A 247 -31.86 -5.32 2.26
C GLY A 247 -32.82 -5.81 3.35
N ASN A 248 -34.06 -5.31 3.40
CA ASN A 248 -35.04 -5.63 4.46
C ASN A 248 -35.38 -7.13 4.61
N ARG A 249 -34.73 -8.02 3.85
CA ARG A 249 -34.87 -9.47 3.91
C ARG A 249 -33.70 -10.07 4.68
N ARG A 250 -34.01 -11.00 5.60
CA ARG A 250 -33.01 -11.86 6.26
C ARG A 250 -32.15 -12.57 5.20
N GLY A 251 -30.84 -12.65 5.43
CA GLY A 251 -29.87 -13.22 4.49
C GLY A 251 -29.47 -12.29 3.33
N SER A 252 -29.82 -11.00 3.39
CA SER A 252 -29.33 -10.04 2.39
C SER A 252 -27.81 -9.85 2.53
N PRO A 253 -27.08 -9.71 1.42
CA PRO A 253 -25.67 -9.37 1.45
C PRO A 253 -25.41 -8.06 2.21
N VAL A 254 -24.29 -7.99 2.92
CA VAL A 254 -23.83 -6.79 3.62
C VAL A 254 -22.61 -6.24 2.89
N THR A 255 -22.69 -5.00 2.40
CA THR A 255 -21.59 -4.32 1.73
C THR A 255 -20.95 -3.29 2.66
N VAL A 256 -19.65 -3.42 2.89
CA VAL A 256 -18.81 -2.46 3.61
C VAL A 256 -18.05 -1.63 2.57
N ARG A 257 -18.10 -0.30 2.69
CA ARG A 257 -17.37 0.63 1.83
C ARG A 257 -16.15 1.20 2.56
N PHE A 258 -14.96 0.87 2.07
CA PHE A 258 -13.67 1.33 2.61
C PHE A 258 -13.07 2.49 1.84
N GLY A 259 -13.45 2.65 0.56
CA GLY A 259 -12.88 3.60 -0.41
C GLY A 259 -11.41 3.34 -0.67
N ASP A 260 -10.52 4.27 -0.32
CA ASP A 260 -9.11 4.17 -0.69
C ASP A 260 -8.32 3.26 0.26
N LEU A 261 -7.31 2.56 -0.28
CA LEU A 261 -6.34 1.77 0.48
C LEU A 261 -4.91 2.11 0.02
N TYR A 262 -4.02 2.35 0.99
CA TYR A 262 -2.61 2.64 0.74
C TYR A 262 -1.83 1.35 0.42
N SER A 263 -0.70 1.49 -0.26
CA SER A 263 0.19 0.36 -0.54
C SER A 263 0.72 -0.26 0.75
N GLY A 264 0.49 -1.56 0.92
CA GLY A 264 0.82 -2.31 2.13
C GLY A 264 -0.15 -2.11 3.30
N GLU A 265 -1.23 -1.33 3.13
CA GLU A 265 -2.25 -1.13 4.16
C GLU A 265 -3.20 -2.33 4.23
N GLU A 266 -3.67 -2.61 5.45
CA GLU A 266 -4.62 -3.70 5.72
C GLU A 266 -5.97 -3.19 6.27
N ARG A 267 -7.02 -3.96 6.00
CA ARG A 267 -8.36 -3.80 6.59
C ARG A 267 -8.86 -5.12 7.12
N ARG A 268 -9.29 -5.09 8.38
CA ARG A 268 -9.83 -6.23 9.12
C ARG A 268 -11.33 -6.07 9.36
N VAL A 269 -12.10 -7.11 9.04
CA VAL A 269 -13.56 -7.18 9.25
C VAL A 269 -13.88 -8.44 10.02
N MET A 270 -14.66 -8.31 11.09
CA MET A 270 -15.13 -9.45 11.86
C MET A 270 -16.58 -9.76 11.45
N VAL A 271 -16.83 -11.02 11.10
CA VAL A 271 -18.15 -11.53 10.73
C VAL A 271 -18.58 -12.57 11.76
N ASP A 272 -19.68 -12.29 12.44
CA ASP A 272 -20.28 -13.18 13.43
C ASP A 272 -21.32 -14.06 12.73
N LEU A 273 -21.10 -15.38 12.80
CA LEU A 273 -21.93 -16.39 12.16
C LEU A 273 -22.59 -17.28 13.20
N LEU A 274 -23.88 -17.55 13.04
CA LEU A 274 -24.58 -18.62 13.72
C LEU A 274 -24.64 -19.84 12.81
N LEU A 275 -24.02 -20.95 13.24
CA LEU A 275 -24.08 -22.22 12.52
C LEU A 275 -25.21 -23.09 13.12
N PRO A 276 -26.19 -23.55 12.32
CA PRO A 276 -27.32 -24.32 12.83
C PRO A 276 -26.92 -25.73 13.24
N ALA A 277 -27.71 -26.33 14.13
CA ALA A 277 -27.52 -27.72 14.57
C ALA A 277 -27.68 -28.72 13.40
N VAL A 278 -26.84 -29.75 13.38
CA VAL A 278 -26.84 -30.80 12.36
C VAL A 278 -26.62 -32.18 12.98
N SER A 279 -26.99 -33.25 12.28
CA SER A 279 -26.97 -34.62 12.83
C SER A 279 -25.71 -35.44 12.48
N ARG A 280 -24.96 -35.01 11.45
CA ARG A 280 -23.81 -35.74 10.91
C ARG A 280 -22.67 -34.79 10.56
N ASP A 281 -21.46 -35.33 10.54
CA ASP A 281 -20.27 -34.62 10.09
C ASP A 281 -20.40 -34.25 8.61
N TYR A 282 -20.03 -33.02 8.28
CA TYR A 282 -19.98 -32.55 6.89
C TYR A 282 -19.05 -31.33 6.76
N SER A 283 -18.77 -30.91 5.54
CA SER A 283 -18.08 -29.64 5.26
C SER A 283 -18.91 -28.84 4.30
N ALA A 284 -19.08 -27.55 4.59
CA ALA A 284 -19.83 -26.64 3.74
C ALA A 284 -19.24 -25.24 3.78
N THR A 285 -19.53 -24.48 2.72
CA THR A 285 -19.29 -23.04 2.73
C THR A 285 -20.25 -22.42 3.73
N VAL A 286 -19.73 -21.59 4.63
CA VAL A 286 -20.52 -20.88 5.67
C VAL A 286 -20.45 -19.37 5.49
N LEU A 287 -19.55 -18.87 4.66
CA LEU A 287 -19.44 -17.45 4.36
C LEU A 287 -18.88 -17.28 2.96
N ASN A 288 -19.51 -16.41 2.20
CA ASN A 288 -19.01 -15.95 0.92
C ASN A 288 -18.65 -14.47 1.06
N ALA A 289 -17.56 -14.07 0.42
CA ALA A 289 -17.12 -12.69 0.38
C ALA A 289 -16.65 -12.31 -1.03
N ARG A 290 -16.97 -11.10 -1.45
CA ARG A 290 -16.50 -10.49 -2.69
C ARG A 290 -15.89 -9.15 -2.37
N CYS A 291 -14.65 -8.97 -2.78
CA CYS A 291 -13.99 -7.68 -2.78
C CYS A 291 -14.06 -7.09 -4.19
N THR A 292 -14.43 -5.82 -4.31
CA THR A 292 -14.38 -5.05 -5.55
C THR A 292 -13.61 -3.76 -5.32
N TYR A 293 -12.81 -3.36 -6.29
CA TYR A 293 -12.04 -2.12 -6.21
C TYR A 293 -11.64 -1.62 -7.59
N SER A 294 -11.17 -0.38 -7.66
CA SER A 294 -10.61 0.23 -8.86
C SER A 294 -9.13 0.58 -8.65
N THR A 295 -8.34 0.47 -9.71
CA THR A 295 -7.01 1.10 -9.81
C THR A 295 -7.10 2.29 -10.78
N GLN A 296 -5.97 2.88 -11.17
CA GLN A 296 -6.01 3.95 -12.19
C GLN A 296 -6.61 3.50 -13.53
N VAL A 297 -6.47 2.21 -13.88
CA VAL A 297 -6.68 1.74 -15.25
C VAL A 297 -7.88 0.80 -15.36
N ARG A 298 -8.24 0.08 -14.28
CA ARG A 298 -9.22 -1.02 -14.34
C ARG A 298 -9.99 -1.19 -13.03
N HIS A 299 -11.16 -1.82 -13.14
CA HIS A 299 -11.90 -2.38 -12.01
C HIS A 299 -11.54 -3.85 -11.83
N PHE A 300 -11.46 -4.29 -10.58
CA PHE A 300 -11.12 -5.64 -10.19
C PHE A 300 -12.17 -6.20 -9.23
N SER A 301 -12.28 -7.53 -9.22
CA SER A 301 -13.08 -8.26 -8.25
C SER A 301 -12.36 -9.54 -7.84
N GLY A 302 -12.45 -9.89 -6.57
CA GLY A 302 -11.91 -11.13 -6.01
C GLY A 302 -12.90 -11.76 -5.05
N ASP A 303 -13.16 -13.06 -5.23
CA ASP A 303 -14.10 -13.83 -4.43
C ASP A 303 -13.36 -14.73 -3.43
N LEU A 304 -13.94 -14.90 -2.24
CA LEU A 304 -13.51 -15.85 -1.21
C LEU A 304 -14.72 -16.66 -0.75
N ARG A 305 -14.51 -17.97 -0.60
CA ARG A 305 -15.48 -18.88 -0.01
C ARG A 305 -14.85 -19.54 1.20
N TRP A 306 -15.48 -19.40 2.34
CA TRP A 306 -14.99 -19.93 3.61
C TRP A 306 -15.72 -21.22 3.97
N VAL A 307 -14.97 -22.32 4.09
CA VAL A 307 -15.49 -23.65 4.37
C VAL A 307 -15.16 -24.04 5.81
N ILE A 308 -16.16 -24.51 6.54
CA ILE A 308 -16.00 -25.09 7.88
C ILE A 308 -16.39 -26.56 7.86
N ARG A 309 -15.61 -27.39 8.56
CA ARG A 309 -15.96 -28.79 8.84
C ARG A 309 -16.77 -28.90 10.13
N ARG A 310 -18.03 -29.30 10.03
CA ARG A 310 -18.89 -29.65 11.16
C ARG A 310 -18.54 -31.07 11.61
N SER A 311 -18.11 -31.26 12.86
CA SER A 311 -17.60 -32.54 13.38
C SER A 311 -17.95 -32.75 14.85
N ARG A 312 -18.29 -33.98 15.25
CA ARG A 312 -18.42 -34.36 16.68
C ARG A 312 -17.10 -34.23 17.46
N SER A 313 -15.98 -34.32 16.76
CA SER A 313 -14.64 -34.19 17.36
C SER A 313 -14.18 -32.74 17.50
N ALA A 314 -14.98 -31.77 17.07
CA ALA A 314 -14.60 -30.36 17.17
C ALA A 314 -14.61 -29.92 18.65
N VAL A 315 -13.57 -29.18 19.04
CA VAL A 315 -13.46 -28.64 20.40
C VAL A 315 -14.38 -27.43 20.52
N ALA A 316 -15.42 -27.53 21.36
CA ALA A 316 -16.29 -26.42 21.67
C ALA A 316 -15.50 -25.28 22.36
N GLY A 317 -15.75 -24.04 21.96
CA GLY A 317 -15.10 -22.86 22.55
C GLY A 317 -13.65 -22.60 22.11
N ALA A 318 -13.10 -23.40 21.18
CA ALA A 318 -11.83 -23.04 20.54
C ALA A 318 -11.97 -21.71 19.79
N VAL A 319 -10.95 -20.85 19.86
CA VAL A 319 -10.91 -19.57 19.14
C VAL A 319 -9.59 -19.50 18.38
N ASN A 320 -9.67 -19.12 17.11
CA ASN A 320 -8.49 -18.91 16.28
C ASN A 320 -7.63 -17.77 16.86
N PRO A 321 -6.29 -17.92 16.95
CA PRO A 321 -5.42 -16.88 17.51
C PRO A 321 -5.56 -15.50 16.87
N GLU A 322 -5.67 -15.41 15.54
CA GLU A 322 -5.83 -14.13 14.83
C GLU A 322 -7.16 -13.46 15.14
N VAL A 323 -8.23 -14.27 15.21
CA VAL A 323 -9.56 -13.80 15.66
C VAL A 323 -9.48 -13.30 17.09
N LYS A 324 -8.78 -14.01 17.99
CA LYS A 324 -8.63 -13.59 19.39
C LYS A 324 -7.84 -12.29 19.52
N VAL A 325 -6.78 -12.10 18.73
CA VAL A 325 -6.01 -10.84 18.72
C VAL A 325 -6.89 -9.68 18.26
N GLU A 326 -7.69 -9.88 17.21
CA GLU A 326 -8.60 -8.83 16.74
C GLU A 326 -9.71 -8.52 17.75
N GLN A 327 -10.31 -9.53 18.40
CA GLN A 327 -11.25 -9.31 19.51
C GLN A 327 -10.63 -8.44 20.61
N VAL A 328 -9.41 -8.77 21.03
CA VAL A 328 -8.70 -8.03 22.08
C VAL A 328 -8.45 -6.57 21.67
N ARG A 329 -8.14 -6.33 20.39
CA ARG A 329 -8.01 -4.97 19.85
C ARG A 329 -9.33 -4.20 19.86
N ARG A 330 -10.45 -4.86 19.56
CA ARG A 330 -11.80 -4.25 19.61
C ARG A 330 -12.18 -3.89 21.03
N ASP A 331 -12.02 -4.83 21.95
CA ASP A 331 -12.22 -4.66 23.40
C ASP A 331 -11.39 -3.49 23.96
N HIS A 332 -10.14 -3.38 23.52
CA HIS A 332 -9.24 -2.27 23.86
C HIS A 332 -9.77 -0.93 23.31
N THR A 333 -10.21 -0.91 22.06
CA THR A 333 -10.76 0.30 21.41
C THR A 333 -12.04 0.78 22.12
N GLU A 334 -12.94 -0.13 22.50
CA GLU A 334 -14.16 0.20 23.24
C GLU A 334 -13.87 0.87 24.58
N ARG A 335 -12.82 0.41 25.28
CA ARG A 335 -12.40 1.00 26.56
C ARG A 335 -11.76 2.38 26.38
N ILE A 336 -10.97 2.57 25.31
CA ILE A 336 -10.46 3.91 24.93
C ILE A 336 -11.63 4.85 24.60
N GLU A 337 -12.63 4.37 23.86
CA GLU A 337 -13.83 5.16 23.57
C GLU A 337 -14.60 5.51 24.85
N ALA A 338 -14.76 4.57 25.78
CA ALA A 338 -15.37 4.83 27.08
C ALA A 338 -14.57 5.87 27.90
N ALA A 339 -13.23 5.79 27.88
CA ALA A 339 -12.36 6.77 28.52
C ALA A 339 -12.52 8.18 27.88
N SER A 340 -12.65 8.27 26.56
CA SER A 340 -12.85 9.55 25.85
C SER A 340 -14.19 10.23 26.18
N LYS A 341 -15.17 9.45 26.63
CA LYS A 341 -16.50 9.92 27.05
C LYS A 341 -16.60 10.21 28.56
N ALA A 342 -15.51 10.00 29.31
CA ALA A 342 -15.48 10.30 30.74
C ALA A 342 -15.65 11.80 31.00
N ARG A 343 -16.11 12.14 32.21
CA ARG A 343 -16.35 13.54 32.62
C ARG A 343 -15.10 14.23 33.16
N ASP A 344 -14.12 13.44 33.60
CA ASP A 344 -12.93 13.91 34.31
C ASP A 344 -11.76 12.93 34.08
N PRO A 345 -10.50 13.41 34.27
CA PRO A 345 -9.31 12.60 34.01
C PRO A 345 -9.19 11.36 34.92
N SER A 346 -9.73 11.39 36.15
CA SER A 346 -9.65 10.25 37.06
C SER A 346 -10.55 9.10 36.58
N SER A 347 -11.76 9.43 36.14
CA SER A 347 -12.69 8.47 35.52
C SER A 347 -12.12 7.88 34.23
N ALA A 348 -11.50 8.71 33.38
CA ALA A 348 -10.84 8.22 32.17
C ALA A 348 -9.67 7.28 32.49
N LYS A 349 -8.83 7.66 33.46
CA LYS A 349 -7.71 6.85 33.93
C LYS A 349 -8.17 5.50 34.48
N ALA A 350 -9.28 5.44 35.21
CA ALA A 350 -9.85 4.17 35.69
C ALA A 350 -10.20 3.25 34.51
N LYS A 351 -10.80 3.78 33.44
CA LYS A 351 -11.08 3.00 32.21
C LYS A 351 -9.83 2.51 31.50
N LEU A 352 -8.77 3.31 31.49
CA LEU A 352 -7.48 2.89 30.93
C LEU A 352 -6.79 1.80 31.77
N LEU A 353 -6.95 1.84 33.09
CA LEU A 353 -6.47 0.77 33.98
C LEU A 353 -7.26 -0.53 33.78
N GLU A 354 -8.59 -0.46 33.64
CA GLU A 354 -9.42 -1.61 33.25
C GLU A 354 -8.97 -2.22 31.91
N ALA A 355 -8.59 -1.39 30.94
CA ALA A 355 -8.04 -1.84 29.66
C ALA A 355 -6.69 -2.54 29.81
N LYS A 356 -5.81 -1.98 30.66
CA LYS A 356 -4.50 -2.57 30.93
C LYS A 356 -4.62 -3.94 31.59
N GLU A 357 -5.47 -4.06 32.59
CA GLU A 357 -5.73 -5.33 33.28
C GLU A 357 -6.27 -6.40 32.32
N ALA A 358 -7.18 -6.02 31.41
CA ALA A 358 -7.70 -6.93 30.40
C ALA A 358 -6.60 -7.42 29.43
N LEU A 359 -5.69 -6.55 28.99
CA LEU A 359 -4.55 -6.96 28.15
C LEU A 359 -3.57 -7.87 28.90
N ASP A 360 -3.29 -7.56 30.17
CA ASP A 360 -2.40 -8.37 31.00
C ASP A 360 -2.99 -9.76 31.30
N ASP A 361 -4.30 -9.88 31.44
CA ASP A 361 -4.99 -11.18 31.59
C ASP A 361 -4.89 -12.03 30.32
N VAL A 362 -5.08 -11.42 29.14
CA VAL A 362 -4.91 -12.11 27.84
C VAL A 362 -3.49 -12.66 27.68
N ASP A 363 -2.48 -11.87 28.04
CA ASP A 363 -1.07 -12.27 27.92
C ASP A 363 -0.75 -13.48 28.82
N LYS A 364 -1.29 -13.50 30.04
CA LYS A 364 -1.12 -14.60 31.01
C LYS A 364 -1.89 -15.86 30.61
N SER A 365 -3.15 -15.71 30.23
CA SER A 365 -4.09 -16.82 30.01
C SER A 365 -3.90 -17.51 28.66
N HIS A 366 -3.59 -16.76 27.61
CA HIS A 366 -3.56 -17.28 26.24
C HIS A 366 -2.16 -17.45 25.66
N LYS A 367 -1.09 -16.91 26.30
CA LYS A 367 0.30 -16.96 25.80
C LYS A 367 0.42 -16.53 24.33
N LEU A 368 -0.44 -15.61 23.89
CA LEU A 368 -0.49 -15.10 22.52
C LEU A 368 0.73 -14.19 22.31
N LYS A 369 1.82 -14.73 21.76
CA LYS A 369 2.96 -13.91 21.32
C LYS A 369 2.63 -13.28 19.97
N HIS A 370 2.03 -12.09 20.00
CA HIS A 370 1.65 -11.37 18.79
C HIS A 370 2.03 -9.89 18.90
N GLY A 371 2.74 -9.35 17.90
CA GLY A 371 3.27 -7.99 17.93
C GLY A 371 2.22 -6.88 18.07
N MET A 372 0.96 -7.17 17.69
CA MET A 372 -0.16 -6.25 17.97
C MET A 372 -0.35 -6.00 19.46
N LEU A 373 -0.24 -7.03 20.32
CA LEU A 373 -0.49 -6.87 21.76
C LEU A 373 0.56 -5.95 22.41
N ASP A 374 1.81 -6.05 21.99
CA ASP A 374 2.89 -5.16 22.45
C ASP A 374 2.61 -3.70 22.07
N LYS A 375 2.08 -3.48 20.85
CA LYS A 375 1.67 -2.15 20.38
C LYS A 375 0.49 -1.59 21.17
N LEU A 376 -0.53 -2.40 21.49
CA LEU A 376 -1.65 -1.97 22.33
C LEU A 376 -1.21 -1.63 23.76
N LYS A 377 -0.30 -2.42 24.33
CA LYS A 377 0.30 -2.14 25.64
C LYS A 377 1.09 -0.82 25.63
N ALA A 378 1.88 -0.58 24.58
CA ALA A 378 2.62 0.67 24.42
C ALA A 378 1.67 1.87 24.27
N GLU A 379 0.56 1.72 23.54
CA GLU A 379 -0.48 2.75 23.46
C GLU A 379 -1.11 3.07 24.82
N LEU A 380 -1.51 2.04 25.59
CA LEU A 380 -2.06 2.25 26.93
C LEU A 380 -1.05 2.91 27.85
N ALA A 381 0.23 2.51 27.79
CA ALA A 381 1.27 3.13 28.60
C ALA A 381 1.37 4.63 28.29
N LYS A 382 1.29 5.02 27.01
CA LYS A 382 1.30 6.42 26.59
C LYS A 382 0.07 7.18 27.08
N LEU A 383 -1.13 6.61 26.91
CA LEU A 383 -2.37 7.24 27.37
C LEU A 383 -2.40 7.39 28.91
N LEU A 384 -1.87 6.41 29.64
CA LEU A 384 -1.73 6.49 31.10
C LEU A 384 -0.69 7.52 31.55
N GLU A 385 0.39 7.72 30.78
CA GLU A 385 1.35 8.81 31.00
C GLU A 385 0.65 10.17 30.86
N LEU A 386 -0.09 10.37 29.76
CA LEU A 386 -0.85 11.60 29.50
C LEU A 386 -1.96 11.83 30.53
N ALA A 387 -2.52 10.77 31.11
CA ALA A 387 -3.51 10.88 32.18
C ALA A 387 -2.94 11.46 33.49
N THR A 388 -1.62 11.68 33.59
CA THR A 388 -1.00 12.42 34.70
C THR A 388 -0.79 13.90 34.40
N ARG A 389 -1.09 14.34 33.16
CA ARG A 389 -0.95 15.72 32.68
C ARG A 389 -2.31 16.44 32.70
N THR A 390 -2.67 17.16 31.64
CA THR A 390 -3.94 17.87 31.52
C THR A 390 -5.03 16.99 30.90
N TRP A 391 -6.28 17.34 31.13
CA TRP A 391 -7.42 16.63 30.56
C TRP A 391 -7.48 16.81 29.03
N GLU A 392 -7.15 18.01 28.55
CA GLU A 392 -7.15 18.38 27.14
C GLU A 392 -6.12 17.56 26.35
N GLU A 393 -4.90 17.40 26.88
CA GLU A 393 -3.87 16.57 26.25
C GLU A 393 -4.28 15.10 26.20
N LEU A 394 -4.84 14.56 27.28
CA LEU A 394 -5.33 13.18 27.33
C LEU A 394 -6.48 12.98 26.34
N LEU A 395 -7.45 13.89 26.32
CA LEU A 395 -8.63 13.78 25.47
C LEU A 395 -8.26 13.81 23.99
N ALA A 396 -7.34 14.71 23.58
CA ALA A 396 -6.84 14.75 22.21
C ALA A 396 -6.23 13.40 21.79
N ALA A 397 -5.36 12.82 22.64
CA ALA A 397 -4.75 11.53 22.39
C ALA A 397 -5.76 10.37 22.36
N LEU A 398 -6.76 10.38 23.24
CA LEU A 398 -7.83 9.37 23.25
C LEU A 398 -8.67 9.43 21.97
N LEU A 399 -9.03 10.63 21.52
CA LEU A 399 -9.80 10.84 20.28
C LEU A 399 -9.00 10.42 19.04
N ALA A 400 -7.71 10.77 18.98
CA ALA A 400 -6.82 10.34 17.91
C ALA A 400 -6.66 8.80 17.87
N SER A 401 -6.48 8.17 19.04
CA SER A 401 -6.40 6.70 19.17
C SER A 401 -7.70 6.02 18.73
N LYS A 402 -8.85 6.48 19.25
CA LYS A 402 -10.17 5.98 18.88
C LYS A 402 -10.37 6.01 17.37
N LEU A 403 -10.18 7.16 16.74
CA LEU A 403 -10.42 7.31 15.30
C LEU A 403 -9.41 6.50 14.48
N SER A 404 -8.14 6.44 14.90
CA SER A 404 -7.10 5.57 14.32
C SER A 404 -7.53 4.10 14.31
N HIS A 405 -8.03 3.56 15.43
CA HIS A 405 -8.52 2.18 15.51
C HIS A 405 -9.81 1.93 14.72
N GLN A 406 -10.74 2.88 14.73
CA GLN A 406 -11.99 2.76 13.98
C GLN A 406 -11.76 2.79 12.47
N ARG A 407 -10.76 3.55 12.00
CA ARG A 407 -10.34 3.62 10.60
C ARG A 407 -9.29 2.59 10.21
N GLN A 408 -8.64 1.96 11.19
CA GLN A 408 -7.47 1.10 10.97
C GLN A 408 -6.37 1.83 10.19
N ARG A 409 -6.13 3.09 10.58
CA ARG A 409 -5.20 4.01 9.92
C ARG A 409 -4.33 4.69 10.95
N PHE A 410 -3.07 4.91 10.62
CA PHE A 410 -2.18 5.66 11.50
C PHE A 410 -2.71 7.07 11.74
N ALA A 411 -2.78 7.44 13.02
CA ALA A 411 -2.86 8.82 13.49
C ALA A 411 -1.91 8.99 14.68
N SER A 412 -1.29 10.14 14.82
CA SER A 412 -0.40 10.46 15.95
C SER A 412 -1.19 10.93 17.16
N ARG A 413 -0.65 10.68 18.35
CA ARG A 413 -1.27 11.04 19.65
C ARG A 413 -0.32 11.94 20.47
N GLY A 414 0.36 12.87 19.78
CA GLY A 414 1.55 13.53 20.30
C GLY A 414 2.79 12.63 20.33
N ASP A 415 2.77 11.58 19.50
CA ASP A 415 3.87 10.67 19.23
C ASP A 415 3.77 10.13 17.80
N VAL A 416 4.90 10.07 17.11
CA VAL A 416 4.96 9.53 15.74
C VAL A 416 5.64 8.17 15.71
N GLU A 417 6.18 7.67 16.81
CA GLU A 417 6.88 6.38 16.88
C GLU A 417 5.95 5.18 17.14
N LEU A 418 4.77 5.40 17.75
CA LEU A 418 3.85 4.31 18.04
C LEU A 418 3.09 3.85 16.79
N ASP A 419 3.49 2.67 16.28
CA ASP A 419 3.12 2.17 14.95
C ASP A 419 2.06 1.05 14.98
N ILE A 420 0.78 1.38 15.20
CA ILE A 420 -0.29 0.36 15.14
C ILE A 420 -0.66 0.02 13.68
N PHE A 421 -0.92 1.04 12.85
CA PHE A 421 -1.38 0.90 11.45
C PHE A 421 -0.44 1.63 10.48
N GLU A 422 0.86 1.34 10.58
CA GLU A 422 1.91 2.08 9.88
C GLU A 422 1.81 1.97 8.35
N PRO A 423 1.72 3.09 7.60
CA PRO A 423 1.89 3.08 6.15
C PRO A 423 3.31 2.68 5.76
N SER A 424 3.48 1.97 4.64
CA SER A 424 4.76 1.45 4.14
C SER A 424 5.91 2.48 4.06
N ARG A 425 5.59 3.76 3.78
CA ARG A 425 6.58 4.84 3.65
C ARG A 425 6.80 5.68 4.90
N LYS A 426 6.04 5.46 5.98
CA LYS A 426 5.98 6.40 7.12
C LYS A 426 7.36 6.64 7.72
N ARG A 427 8.06 5.57 8.11
CA ARG A 427 9.43 5.67 8.66
C ARG A 427 10.38 6.51 7.79
N ARG A 428 10.34 6.32 6.48
CA ARG A 428 11.17 7.09 5.53
C ARG A 428 10.80 8.56 5.51
N TYR A 429 9.50 8.86 5.45
CA TYR A 429 9.00 10.24 5.34
C TYR A 429 9.22 11.02 6.63
N VAL A 430 9.04 10.36 7.78
CA VAL A 430 9.37 10.90 9.11
C VAL A 430 10.85 11.25 9.19
N GLN A 431 11.75 10.34 8.77
CA GLN A 431 13.19 10.63 8.74
C GLN A 431 13.56 11.78 7.80
N GLN A 432 12.92 11.87 6.63
CA GLN A 432 13.13 12.99 5.72
C GLN A 432 12.65 14.31 6.32
N ALA A 433 11.51 14.31 7.03
CA ALA A 433 10.98 15.48 7.70
C ALA A 433 11.86 15.93 8.86
N THR A 434 12.34 15.02 9.71
CA THR A 434 13.27 15.34 10.79
C THR A 434 14.55 16.00 10.24
N LYS A 435 15.14 15.43 9.19
CA LYS A 435 16.32 16.03 8.53
C LYS A 435 16.03 17.41 7.93
N PHE A 436 14.83 17.59 7.39
CA PHE A 436 14.40 18.87 6.82
C PHE A 436 14.23 19.94 7.91
N GLU A 437 13.71 19.58 9.08
CA GLU A 437 13.62 20.49 10.23
C GLU A 437 15.01 20.93 10.73
N GLU A 438 15.97 20.00 10.74
CA GLU A 438 17.37 20.32 11.09
C GLU A 438 18.06 21.19 10.03
N HIS A 439 17.71 21.00 8.75
CA HIS A 439 18.33 21.70 7.61
C HIS A 439 17.29 22.20 6.58
N PRO A 440 16.52 23.26 6.88
CA PRO A 440 15.40 23.70 6.03
C PRO A 440 15.78 24.19 4.62
N SER A 441 17.07 24.45 4.39
CA SER A 441 17.62 24.83 3.08
C SER A 441 17.83 23.64 2.13
N SER A 442 17.72 22.41 2.63
CA SER A 442 17.92 21.18 1.86
C SER A 442 16.57 20.47 1.67
N PRO A 443 15.82 20.75 0.58
CA PRO A 443 14.50 20.19 0.39
C PRO A 443 14.53 18.65 0.32
N PRO A 444 13.52 17.96 0.88
CA PRO A 444 13.43 16.51 0.78
C PRO A 444 13.16 16.08 -0.67
N PRO A 445 13.49 14.83 -1.04
CA PRO A 445 13.16 14.29 -2.36
C PRO A 445 11.64 14.30 -2.60
N SER A 446 11.22 14.45 -3.86
CA SER A 446 9.81 14.30 -4.23
C SER A 446 9.36 12.84 -4.12
N VAL A 447 8.04 12.60 -4.14
CA VAL A 447 7.50 11.23 -4.19
C VAL A 447 7.97 10.46 -5.43
N GLU A 448 8.13 11.10 -6.58
CA GLU A 448 8.68 10.43 -7.77
C GLU A 448 10.16 10.04 -7.59
N ASP A 449 10.95 10.86 -6.89
CA ASP A 449 12.35 10.53 -6.60
C ASP A 449 12.42 9.33 -5.64
N ASP A 450 11.54 9.29 -4.63
CA ASP A 450 11.44 8.13 -3.73
C ASP A 450 11.02 6.87 -4.49
N ILE A 451 10.02 6.94 -5.38
CA ILE A 451 9.59 5.80 -6.19
C ILE A 451 10.75 5.28 -7.02
N ARG A 452 11.48 6.16 -7.73
CA ARG A 452 12.66 5.75 -8.52
C ARG A 452 13.73 5.09 -7.66
N LYS A 453 13.93 5.60 -6.44
CA LYS A 453 14.87 5.00 -5.49
C LYS A 453 14.40 3.62 -5.01
N GLU A 454 13.12 3.46 -4.69
CA GLU A 454 12.51 2.18 -4.30
C GLU A 454 12.64 1.15 -5.42
N GLU A 455 12.38 1.53 -6.67
CA GLU A 455 12.55 0.67 -7.84
C GLU A 455 14.00 0.26 -8.04
N ALA A 456 14.95 1.17 -7.85
CA ALA A 456 16.39 0.88 -7.93
C ALA A 456 16.86 -0.04 -6.79
N GLU A 457 16.42 0.21 -5.55
CA GLU A 457 16.69 -0.63 -4.38
C GLU A 457 16.13 -2.04 -4.57
N ALA A 458 14.90 -2.17 -5.07
CA ALA A 458 14.27 -3.44 -5.39
C ALA A 458 15.00 -4.17 -6.53
N ALA A 459 15.46 -3.45 -7.55
CA ALA A 459 16.26 -4.03 -8.63
C ALA A 459 17.62 -4.51 -8.14
N ALA A 460 18.29 -3.77 -7.26
CA ALA A 460 19.57 -4.16 -6.66
C ALA A 460 19.43 -5.39 -5.74
N ALA A 461 18.40 -5.42 -4.89
CA ALA A 461 18.11 -6.57 -4.04
C ALA A 461 17.80 -7.85 -4.83
N ALA A 462 17.28 -7.73 -6.06
CA ALA A 462 17.08 -8.85 -6.96
C ALA A 462 18.39 -9.37 -7.61
N VAL A 463 19.47 -8.60 -7.58
CA VAL A 463 20.78 -8.95 -8.18
C VAL A 463 21.72 -9.62 -7.17
N ASP A 464 21.57 -9.35 -5.86
CA ASP A 464 22.50 -9.77 -4.79
C ASP A 464 22.29 -11.22 -4.28
N GLN A 465 21.75 -12.11 -5.12
CA GLN A 465 21.80 -13.57 -4.83
C GLN A 465 23.17 -14.13 -5.25
N PRO A 466 23.83 -14.96 -4.42
CA PRO A 466 25.22 -15.34 -4.64
C PRO A 466 25.39 -16.15 -5.93
N ARG A 467 26.18 -15.62 -6.86
CA ARG A 467 26.69 -16.36 -8.03
C ARG A 467 27.97 -17.11 -7.63
N PRO A 468 28.23 -18.32 -8.16
CA PRO A 468 29.49 -19.02 -7.91
C PRO A 468 30.68 -18.18 -8.39
N LEU A 469 31.69 -18.07 -7.53
CA LEU A 469 32.97 -17.41 -7.79
C LEU A 469 33.69 -18.09 -8.96
N HIS A 470 33.88 -17.37 -10.06
CA HIS A 470 34.94 -17.67 -11.02
C HIS A 470 36.17 -16.80 -10.71
N PRO A 471 37.41 -17.32 -10.83
CA PRO A 471 38.60 -16.55 -10.53
C PRO A 471 38.82 -15.42 -11.55
N GLU A 472 39.05 -14.20 -11.06
CA GLU A 472 39.45 -13.05 -11.87
C GLU A 472 40.89 -13.18 -12.38
N GLU A 473 41.10 -12.89 -13.66
CA GLU A 473 42.42 -12.63 -14.25
C GLU A 473 42.90 -11.19 -13.94
N PRO A 474 44.22 -10.96 -13.76
CA PRO A 474 44.74 -9.66 -13.36
C PRO A 474 44.83 -8.67 -14.53
N ARG A 475 44.32 -7.45 -14.33
CA ARG A 475 44.53 -6.29 -15.22
C ARG A 475 45.75 -5.46 -14.79
N PRO A 476 46.49 -4.84 -15.73
CA PRO A 476 47.75 -4.17 -15.44
C PRO A 476 47.60 -2.71 -14.96
N ASN A 477 48.61 -2.25 -14.24
CA ASN A 477 48.73 -0.92 -13.60
C ASN A 477 48.61 0.27 -14.58
N PRO A 478 48.00 1.40 -14.14
CA PRO A 478 47.97 2.63 -14.91
C PRO A 478 49.33 3.36 -14.87
N ARG A 479 49.80 3.77 -16.05
CA ARG A 479 51.00 4.62 -16.21
C ARG A 479 50.68 6.09 -15.88
N VAL A 480 51.54 6.67 -15.06
CA VAL A 480 51.62 8.10 -14.71
C VAL A 480 52.06 8.91 -15.93
N TRP A 481 51.38 10.03 -16.20
CA TRP A 481 51.79 11.04 -17.19
C TRP A 481 52.35 12.29 -16.49
N PRO A 482 53.46 12.88 -16.97
CA PRO A 482 53.96 14.18 -16.52
C PRO A 482 53.43 15.36 -17.38
N PRO A 483 53.61 16.63 -16.93
CA PRO A 483 52.78 17.76 -17.37
C PRO A 483 53.30 18.55 -18.58
N ASP A 484 52.35 19.33 -19.10
CA ASP A 484 52.30 20.27 -20.24
C ASP A 484 53.58 20.91 -20.79
N HIS A 485 53.59 20.97 -22.13
CA HIS A 485 54.28 22.00 -22.89
C HIS A 485 53.29 22.81 -23.74
N ARG A 486 53.21 24.11 -23.47
CA ARG A 486 52.59 25.14 -24.32
C ARG A 486 53.34 25.24 -25.66
N ARG A 487 52.62 25.28 -26.78
CA ARG A 487 52.91 26.22 -27.90
C ARG A 487 51.82 26.26 -28.99
N THR A 488 51.36 27.49 -29.22
CA THR A 488 50.97 28.13 -30.50
C THR A 488 49.92 27.48 -31.41
N SER A 489 48.78 28.17 -31.48
CA SER A 489 47.70 28.03 -32.46
C SER A 489 48.20 28.15 -33.89
N GLY A 490 48.25 27.01 -34.59
CA GLY A 490 48.42 26.92 -36.04
C GLY A 490 47.14 26.37 -36.67
N TRP A 491 46.82 26.87 -37.86
CA TRP A 491 45.66 26.62 -38.73
C TRP A 491 45.04 25.19 -38.75
N TRP A 492 45.81 24.16 -38.42
CA TRP A 492 45.38 22.76 -38.28
C TRP A 492 44.31 22.51 -37.22
N ALA A 493 44.27 23.32 -36.14
CA ALA A 493 43.23 23.20 -35.10
C ALA A 493 41.82 23.50 -35.64
N TRP A 494 41.69 24.47 -36.54
CA TRP A 494 40.41 24.83 -37.15
C TRP A 494 39.94 23.79 -38.18
N ALA A 495 40.86 23.16 -38.92
CA ALA A 495 40.54 22.06 -39.83
C ALA A 495 40.06 20.81 -39.09
N ALA A 496 40.69 20.48 -37.95
CA ALA A 496 40.26 19.37 -37.10
C ALA A 496 38.89 19.63 -36.46
N VAL A 497 38.61 20.85 -36.02
CA VAL A 497 37.29 21.24 -35.47
C VAL A 497 36.20 21.12 -36.54
N LEU A 498 36.45 21.54 -37.78
CA LEU A 498 35.51 21.41 -38.89
C LEU A 498 35.23 19.94 -39.26
N LEU A 499 36.26 19.08 -39.26
CA LEU A 499 36.09 17.65 -39.51
C LEU A 499 35.32 16.96 -38.36
N CYS A 500 35.65 17.28 -37.11
CA CYS A 500 34.95 16.74 -35.94
C CYS A 500 33.49 17.20 -35.88
N THR A 501 33.18 18.45 -36.24
CA THR A 501 31.79 18.93 -36.31
C THR A 501 31.03 18.27 -37.45
N ALA A 502 31.63 18.07 -38.62
CA ALA A 502 31.00 17.33 -39.72
C ALA A 502 30.69 15.87 -39.35
N LEU A 503 31.62 15.18 -38.68
CA LEU A 503 31.40 13.82 -38.17
C LEU A 503 30.33 13.78 -37.08
N ALA A 504 30.34 14.74 -36.15
CA ALA A 504 29.32 14.82 -35.11
C ALA A 504 27.92 15.05 -35.71
N VAL A 505 27.80 15.94 -36.69
CA VAL A 505 26.53 16.17 -37.41
C VAL A 505 26.10 14.91 -38.16
N ALA A 506 27.01 14.19 -38.83
CA ALA A 506 26.68 12.94 -39.51
C ALA A 506 26.19 11.86 -38.53
N VAL A 507 26.80 11.74 -37.35
CA VAL A 507 26.37 10.81 -36.29
C VAL A 507 25.01 11.23 -35.72
N ILE A 508 24.77 12.53 -35.52
CA ILE A 508 23.48 13.05 -35.05
C ILE A 508 22.39 12.80 -36.10
N LEU A 509 22.67 13.00 -37.38
CA LEU A 509 21.71 12.74 -38.47
C LEU A 509 21.42 11.24 -38.61
N ALA A 510 22.44 10.38 -38.50
CA ALA A 510 22.25 8.93 -38.47
C ALA A 510 21.43 8.50 -37.24
N GLY A 511 21.74 9.05 -36.07
CA GLY A 511 20.99 8.82 -34.83
C GLY A 511 19.54 9.29 -34.92
N ALA A 512 19.30 10.47 -35.49
CA ALA A 512 17.96 11.02 -35.72
C ALA A 512 17.17 10.18 -36.74
N ALA A 513 17.81 9.67 -37.79
CA ALA A 513 17.19 8.77 -38.75
C ALA A 513 16.81 7.43 -38.09
N VAL A 514 17.70 6.83 -37.29
CA VAL A 514 17.40 5.61 -36.52
C VAL A 514 16.29 5.87 -35.50
N PHE A 515 16.31 7.01 -34.83
CA PHE A 515 15.28 7.42 -33.87
C PHE A 515 13.93 7.69 -34.54
N ALA A 516 13.92 8.33 -35.71
CA ALA A 516 12.71 8.53 -36.51
C ALA A 516 12.13 7.18 -36.97
N VAL A 517 12.96 6.23 -37.42
CA VAL A 517 12.53 4.86 -37.72
C VAL A 517 11.99 4.16 -36.47
N TYR A 518 12.64 4.31 -35.31
CA TYR A 518 12.17 3.77 -34.04
C TYR A 518 10.81 4.35 -33.62
N LEU A 519 10.63 5.67 -33.71
CA LEU A 519 9.38 6.36 -33.41
C LEU A 519 8.25 6.00 -34.37
N LEU A 520 8.57 5.77 -35.66
CA LEU A 520 7.61 5.31 -36.66
C LEU A 520 7.21 3.84 -36.44
N TYR A 521 8.10 2.99 -35.94
CA TYR A 521 7.85 1.55 -35.79
C TYR A 521 7.34 1.11 -34.42
N ARG A 522 7.69 1.81 -33.32
CA ARG A 522 7.39 1.45 -31.91
C ARG A 522 7.23 -0.08 -31.67
N PRO A 523 8.25 -0.90 -31.95
CA PRO A 523 8.09 -2.34 -31.96
C PRO A 523 7.88 -2.88 -30.53
N ARG A 524 6.70 -3.44 -30.25
CA ARG A 524 6.35 -4.05 -28.95
C ARG A 524 6.89 -5.48 -28.87
N THR A 525 7.90 -5.71 -28.04
CA THR A 525 8.58 -7.01 -27.90
C THR A 525 7.61 -8.14 -27.50
N PRO A 526 7.69 -9.33 -28.13
CA PRO A 526 6.87 -10.48 -27.75
C PRO A 526 7.43 -11.04 -26.44
N TYR A 527 6.58 -11.67 -25.66
CA TYR A 527 6.95 -12.16 -24.34
C TYR A 527 6.14 -13.39 -23.97
N LEU A 528 6.68 -14.17 -23.04
CA LEU A 528 5.96 -15.22 -22.34
C LEU A 528 5.38 -14.65 -21.06
N ALA A 529 4.17 -15.05 -20.69
CA ALA A 529 3.56 -14.70 -19.40
C ALA A 529 2.87 -15.92 -18.81
N VAL A 530 2.98 -16.14 -17.51
CA VAL A 530 2.23 -17.22 -16.85
C VAL A 530 0.78 -16.78 -16.72
N SER A 531 -0.16 -17.52 -17.32
CA SER A 531 -1.59 -17.18 -17.33
C SER A 531 -2.41 -17.98 -16.33
N ASP A 532 -2.04 -19.24 -16.09
CA ASP A 532 -2.67 -20.09 -15.06
C ASP A 532 -1.64 -21.08 -14.52
N ALA A 533 -1.75 -21.44 -13.25
CA ALA A 533 -0.96 -22.50 -12.62
C ALA A 533 -1.76 -23.17 -11.50
N ARG A 534 -1.72 -24.50 -11.44
CA ARG A 534 -2.42 -25.30 -10.43
C ARG A 534 -1.52 -26.40 -9.92
N LEU A 535 -1.47 -26.56 -8.60
CA LEU A 535 -0.88 -27.74 -7.97
C LEU A 535 -2.01 -28.76 -7.77
N GLU A 536 -1.88 -29.91 -8.42
CA GLU A 536 -2.91 -30.96 -8.41
C GLU A 536 -2.62 -31.99 -7.34
N GLN A 537 -1.34 -32.32 -7.13
CA GLN A 537 -0.91 -33.28 -6.14
C GLN A 537 0.53 -32.99 -5.71
N LEU A 538 0.80 -33.09 -4.41
CA LEU A 538 2.14 -33.05 -3.83
C LEU A 538 2.20 -34.08 -2.70
N GLN A 539 3.13 -35.03 -2.82
CA GLN A 539 3.49 -36.02 -1.82
C GLN A 539 4.97 -35.82 -1.50
N TYR A 540 5.26 -35.65 -0.22
CA TYR A 540 6.59 -35.37 0.29
C TYR A 540 6.90 -36.37 1.41
N GLY A 541 7.97 -37.13 1.22
CA GLY A 541 8.40 -38.22 2.07
C GLY A 541 9.15 -37.75 3.32
N GLN A 542 9.16 -38.59 4.35
CA GLN A 542 9.90 -38.31 5.60
C GLN A 542 11.42 -38.34 5.43
N ASP A 543 11.90 -38.88 4.31
CA ASP A 543 13.29 -38.90 3.87
C ASP A 543 13.72 -37.60 3.17
N GLY A 544 12.81 -36.63 3.02
CA GLY A 544 13.08 -35.35 2.38
C GLY A 544 12.94 -35.35 0.86
N ALA A 545 12.36 -36.41 0.29
CA ALA A 545 12.10 -36.52 -1.14
C ALA A 545 10.70 -36.03 -1.52
N ILE A 546 10.60 -35.35 -2.65
CA ILE A 546 9.32 -35.15 -3.34
C ILE A 546 8.97 -36.46 -4.04
N ASP A 547 8.22 -37.32 -3.35
CA ASP A 547 7.79 -38.64 -3.83
C ASP A 547 6.93 -38.52 -5.10
N TYR A 548 6.01 -37.55 -5.11
CA TYR A 548 5.15 -37.30 -6.25
C TYR A 548 4.66 -35.86 -6.32
N LEU A 549 4.80 -35.23 -7.48
CA LEU A 549 4.36 -33.87 -7.76
C LEU A 549 3.64 -33.85 -9.10
N ARG A 550 2.41 -33.35 -9.12
CA ARG A 550 1.67 -33.04 -10.33
C ARG A 550 1.16 -31.60 -10.30
N MET A 551 1.48 -30.84 -11.32
CA MET A 551 0.99 -29.47 -11.49
C MET A 551 0.70 -29.16 -12.96
N SER A 552 -0.33 -28.36 -13.21
CA SER A 552 -0.61 -27.84 -14.55
C SER A 552 -0.22 -26.36 -14.63
N ILE A 553 0.60 -25.99 -15.62
CA ILE A 553 1.06 -24.62 -15.85
C ILE A 553 0.69 -24.20 -17.28
N THR A 554 0.02 -23.07 -17.43
CA THR A 554 -0.24 -22.44 -18.73
C THR A 554 0.61 -21.19 -18.88
N VAL A 555 1.52 -21.21 -19.87
CA VAL A 555 2.35 -20.07 -20.26
C VAL A 555 1.83 -19.51 -21.58
N LEU A 556 1.39 -18.26 -21.58
CA LEU A 556 0.92 -17.55 -22.75
C LEU A 556 2.08 -16.88 -23.48
N ALA A 557 2.32 -17.28 -24.72
CA ALA A 557 3.22 -16.57 -25.63
C ALA A 557 2.43 -15.45 -26.32
N VAL A 558 2.80 -14.18 -26.06
CA VAL A 558 2.04 -13.00 -26.50
C VAL A 558 2.84 -12.22 -27.53
N ASN A 559 2.23 -11.93 -28.67
CA ASN A 559 2.77 -11.06 -29.71
C ASN A 559 1.87 -9.84 -29.92
N ASN A 560 2.17 -8.73 -29.24
CA ASN A 560 1.45 -7.47 -29.39
C ASN A 560 1.94 -6.60 -30.56
N ASN A 561 2.76 -7.16 -31.45
CA ASN A 561 3.25 -6.47 -32.64
C ASN A 561 2.24 -6.64 -33.79
N SER A 562 1.77 -5.54 -34.38
CA SER A 562 0.77 -5.53 -35.46
C SER A 562 1.36 -5.77 -36.85
N LYS A 563 2.69 -5.75 -36.97
CA LYS A 563 3.41 -5.72 -38.24
C LYS A 563 4.16 -7.01 -38.56
N ALA A 564 4.40 -7.88 -37.57
CA ALA A 564 5.19 -9.09 -37.77
C ALA A 564 4.80 -10.22 -36.81
N ASP A 565 4.94 -11.46 -37.29
CA ASP A 565 4.82 -12.66 -36.47
C ASP A 565 6.06 -12.85 -35.61
N ALA A 566 5.88 -13.47 -34.43
CA ALA A 566 6.93 -13.79 -33.48
C ALA A 566 7.20 -15.29 -33.48
N SER A 567 8.43 -15.69 -33.76
CA SER A 567 8.89 -17.08 -33.66
C SER A 567 9.63 -17.31 -32.35
N PHE A 568 9.38 -18.46 -31.72
CA PHE A 568 10.03 -18.91 -30.50
C PHE A 568 10.76 -20.23 -30.80
N PRO A 569 12.04 -20.18 -31.21
CA PRO A 569 12.77 -21.39 -31.63
C PRO A 569 13.17 -22.31 -30.49
N ALA A 570 13.19 -21.80 -29.25
CA ALA A 570 13.49 -22.58 -28.06
C ALA A 570 12.86 -21.89 -26.84
N VAL A 571 12.18 -22.67 -26.01
CA VAL A 571 11.65 -22.24 -24.71
C VAL A 571 12.09 -23.29 -23.71
N ASP A 572 13.00 -22.91 -22.83
CA ASP A 572 13.56 -23.76 -21.78
C ASP A 572 13.21 -23.14 -20.43
N LEU A 573 12.20 -23.68 -19.77
CA LEU A 573 11.75 -23.27 -18.44
C LEU A 573 12.00 -24.42 -17.45
N ALA A 574 12.19 -24.07 -16.18
CA ALA A 574 12.38 -24.99 -15.08
C ALA A 574 11.45 -24.56 -13.94
N VAL A 575 10.81 -25.55 -13.32
CA VAL A 575 10.14 -25.40 -12.04
C VAL A 575 11.13 -25.82 -10.97
N GLY A 576 11.48 -24.89 -10.09
CA GLY A 576 12.40 -25.11 -8.99
C GLY A 576 11.73 -24.95 -7.63
N PHE A 577 12.34 -25.55 -6.61
CA PHE A 577 12.00 -25.37 -5.21
C PHE A 577 13.29 -25.12 -4.43
N ASN A 578 13.37 -24.00 -3.72
CA ASN A 578 14.53 -23.61 -2.90
C ASN A 578 15.90 -23.78 -3.61
N GLY A 579 15.99 -23.40 -4.89
CA GLY A 579 17.23 -23.50 -5.68
C GLY A 579 17.47 -24.85 -6.37
N ALA A 580 16.65 -25.88 -6.10
CA ALA A 580 16.71 -27.16 -6.80
C ALA A 580 15.68 -27.21 -7.93
N ASP A 581 16.12 -27.52 -9.16
CA ASP A 581 15.19 -27.80 -10.26
C ASP A 581 14.44 -29.12 -9.98
N VAL A 582 13.10 -29.04 -10.03
CA VAL A 582 12.17 -30.14 -9.75
C VAL A 582 11.56 -30.68 -11.05
N ALA A 583 11.38 -29.84 -12.07
CA ALA A 583 10.95 -30.27 -13.40
C ALA A 583 11.40 -29.30 -14.50
N LEU A 584 11.56 -29.80 -15.73
CA LEU A 584 11.90 -29.01 -16.91
C LEU A 584 10.70 -28.95 -17.88
N LEU A 585 10.44 -27.77 -18.42
CA LEU A 585 9.34 -27.45 -19.31
C LEU A 585 9.93 -26.97 -20.64
N GLN A 586 9.76 -27.78 -21.69
CA GLN A 586 10.27 -27.48 -23.03
C GLN A 586 9.13 -27.42 -24.04
N ALA A 587 9.22 -26.48 -24.99
CA ALA A 587 8.32 -26.41 -26.13
C ALA A 587 9.10 -26.53 -27.45
N GLN A 588 8.54 -27.28 -28.39
CA GLN A 588 9.02 -27.34 -29.77
C GLN A 588 8.90 -25.96 -30.43
N PRO A 589 9.72 -25.64 -31.45
CA PRO A 589 9.65 -24.34 -32.13
C PRO A 589 8.24 -23.98 -32.62
N PHE A 590 7.74 -22.79 -32.27
CA PHE A 590 6.41 -22.33 -32.66
C PHE A 590 6.40 -20.86 -33.11
N VAL A 591 5.30 -20.45 -33.74
CA VAL A 591 5.07 -19.07 -34.23
C VAL A 591 3.77 -18.53 -33.65
N VAL A 592 3.81 -17.27 -33.21
CA VAL A 592 2.65 -16.52 -32.72
C VAL A 592 2.37 -15.39 -33.71
N ALA A 593 1.19 -15.42 -34.31
CA ALA A 593 0.76 -14.41 -35.27
C ALA A 593 0.76 -13.00 -34.65
N ARG A 594 0.91 -11.97 -35.48
CA ARG A 594 0.70 -10.57 -35.07
C ARG A 594 -0.62 -10.36 -34.31
N GLU A 595 -0.58 -9.53 -33.28
CA GLU A 595 -1.72 -9.22 -32.40
C GLU A 595 -2.45 -10.45 -31.85
N SER A 596 -1.70 -11.51 -31.57
CA SER A 596 -2.25 -12.78 -31.09
C SER A 596 -1.46 -13.34 -29.92
N SER A 597 -2.01 -14.39 -29.31
CA SER A 597 -1.38 -15.12 -28.24
C SER A 597 -1.59 -16.63 -28.40
N LEU A 598 -0.59 -17.41 -27.99
CA LEU A 598 -0.62 -18.87 -28.03
C LEU A 598 -0.42 -19.44 -26.62
N PRO A 599 -1.40 -20.18 -26.07
CA PRO A 599 -1.25 -20.81 -24.77
C PRO A 599 -0.43 -22.11 -24.89
N LEU A 600 0.68 -22.17 -24.16
CA LEU A 600 1.48 -23.38 -23.95
C LEU A 600 1.04 -24.03 -22.64
N ARG A 601 0.43 -25.21 -22.72
CA ARG A 601 -0.05 -25.96 -21.54
C ARG A 601 0.94 -27.07 -21.20
N TYR A 602 1.45 -27.04 -19.97
CA TYR A 602 2.38 -28.02 -19.43
C TYR A 602 1.67 -28.81 -18.32
N ASP A 603 1.65 -30.14 -18.44
CA ASP A 603 1.32 -31.07 -17.35
C ASP A 603 2.65 -31.56 -16.79
N VAL A 604 3.02 -31.04 -15.62
CA VAL A 604 4.32 -31.24 -15.00
C VAL A 604 4.16 -32.35 -13.98
N VAL A 605 4.89 -33.44 -14.19
CA VAL A 605 4.97 -34.58 -13.27
C VAL A 605 6.43 -34.75 -12.84
N SER A 606 6.67 -34.85 -11.54
CA SER A 606 7.99 -35.11 -10.97
C SER A 606 7.88 -36.11 -9.81
N ALA A 607 8.87 -37.00 -9.67
CA ALA A 607 8.90 -38.02 -8.64
C ALA A 607 10.34 -38.35 -8.23
N GLY A 608 10.56 -38.62 -6.94
CA GLY A 608 11.85 -39.06 -6.39
C GLY A 608 12.92 -37.98 -6.31
N ARG A 609 12.55 -36.69 -6.23
CA ARG A 609 13.52 -35.59 -6.12
C ARG A 609 13.85 -35.30 -4.66
N ALA A 610 15.02 -35.73 -4.20
CA ALA A 610 15.53 -35.38 -2.87
C ALA A 610 15.88 -33.88 -2.80
N LEU A 611 15.36 -33.19 -1.79
CA LEU A 611 15.76 -31.83 -1.45
C LEU A 611 17.03 -31.86 -0.57
N ASP A 612 17.84 -30.81 -0.65
CA ASP A 612 18.95 -30.63 0.27
C ASP A 612 18.45 -30.23 1.67
N ALA A 613 19.34 -30.20 2.67
CA ALA A 613 18.92 -29.92 4.06
C ALA A 613 18.15 -28.59 4.21
N ALA A 614 18.54 -27.57 3.44
CA ALA A 614 17.84 -26.28 3.42
C ALA A 614 16.47 -26.38 2.74
N GLY A 615 16.38 -27.10 1.61
CA GLY A 615 15.13 -27.39 0.91
C GLY A 615 14.17 -28.23 1.74
N MET A 616 14.67 -29.19 2.51
CA MET A 616 13.86 -29.99 3.42
C MET A 616 13.20 -29.11 4.49
N GLN A 617 14.00 -28.26 5.16
CA GLN A 617 13.49 -27.33 6.16
C GLN A 617 12.47 -26.35 5.54
N ALA A 618 12.77 -25.81 4.36
CA ALA A 618 11.87 -24.89 3.65
C ALA A 618 10.56 -25.57 3.23
N MET A 619 10.60 -26.84 2.81
CA MET A 619 9.41 -27.61 2.48
C MET A 619 8.56 -27.87 3.73
N ASP A 620 9.17 -28.24 4.85
CA ASP A 620 8.47 -28.44 6.11
C ASP A 620 7.80 -27.15 6.62
N GLU A 621 8.49 -26.01 6.52
CA GLU A 621 7.95 -24.69 6.84
C GLU A 621 6.80 -24.30 5.91
N ALA A 622 6.95 -24.54 4.60
CA ALA A 622 5.94 -24.26 3.59
C ALA A 622 4.67 -25.11 3.78
N LEU A 623 4.83 -26.40 4.10
CA LEU A 623 3.72 -27.30 4.41
C LEU A 623 3.01 -26.88 5.70
N LYS A 624 3.74 -26.46 6.73
CA LYS A 624 3.17 -25.90 7.97
C LYS A 624 2.42 -24.59 7.74
N ALA A 625 2.93 -23.74 6.84
CA ALA A 625 2.29 -22.47 6.46
C ALA A 625 1.08 -22.66 5.52
N GLY A 626 0.84 -23.88 5.02
CA GLY A 626 -0.25 -24.18 4.09
C GLY A 626 -0.06 -23.58 2.69
N VAL A 627 1.14 -23.10 2.37
CA VAL A 627 1.49 -22.48 1.07
C VAL A 627 2.86 -22.95 0.61
N VAL A 628 2.90 -23.70 -0.49
CA VAL A 628 4.11 -24.26 -1.10
C VAL A 628 4.56 -23.40 -2.29
N PRO A 629 5.69 -22.68 -2.17
CA PRO A 629 6.22 -21.89 -3.27
C PRO A 629 7.01 -22.75 -4.27
N PHE A 630 6.79 -22.56 -5.57
CA PHE A 630 7.68 -23.05 -6.63
C PHE A 630 8.11 -21.90 -7.52
N ASP A 631 9.37 -21.88 -7.93
CA ASP A 631 9.94 -20.87 -8.80
C ASP A 631 9.95 -21.39 -10.25
N LEU A 632 9.14 -20.78 -11.13
CA LEU A 632 9.21 -21.00 -12.56
C LEU A 632 10.20 -20.01 -13.18
N SER A 633 11.35 -20.49 -13.63
CA SER A 633 12.38 -19.65 -14.23
C SER A 633 12.92 -20.23 -15.53
N GLY A 634 13.47 -19.41 -16.41
CA GLY A 634 14.09 -19.92 -17.62
C GLY A 634 14.24 -18.88 -18.73
N LYS A 635 14.58 -19.36 -19.92
CA LYS A 635 14.88 -18.52 -21.08
C LYS A 635 14.06 -18.95 -22.29
N ALA A 636 13.62 -17.96 -23.04
CA ALA A 636 13.00 -18.19 -24.34
C ALA A 636 13.76 -17.42 -25.42
N ARG A 637 14.17 -18.12 -26.46
CA ARG A 637 14.75 -17.50 -27.64
C ARG A 637 13.60 -16.92 -28.46
N THR A 638 13.64 -15.61 -28.69
CA THR A 638 12.59 -14.91 -29.44
C THR A 638 13.19 -14.30 -30.70
N ARG A 639 12.48 -14.47 -31.82
CA ARG A 639 12.86 -13.91 -33.12
C ARG A 639 11.64 -13.34 -33.80
N TRP A 640 11.76 -12.12 -34.32
CA TRP A 640 10.80 -11.57 -35.28
C TRP A 640 11.51 -11.04 -36.53
N LYS A 641 10.73 -10.74 -37.56
CA LYS A 641 11.23 -10.17 -38.81
C LYS A 641 10.62 -8.79 -39.02
N VAL A 642 11.46 -7.76 -39.07
CA VAL A 642 11.04 -6.38 -39.37
C VAL A 642 11.35 -6.10 -40.84
N GLY A 643 10.33 -6.25 -41.69
CA GLY A 643 10.46 -6.01 -43.14
C GLY A 643 11.46 -6.95 -43.84
N VAL A 644 12.08 -6.48 -44.92
CA VAL A 644 13.05 -7.24 -45.73
C VAL A 644 14.47 -7.21 -45.13
N PHE A 645 14.79 -6.21 -44.31
CA PHE A 645 16.17 -5.84 -43.99
C PHE A 645 16.64 -6.16 -42.56
N ALA A 646 15.74 -6.40 -41.58
CA ALA A 646 16.17 -6.63 -40.18
C ALA A 646 15.52 -7.86 -39.53
N ARG A 647 16.36 -8.82 -39.12
CA ARG A 647 15.97 -9.94 -38.24
C ARG A 647 16.53 -9.66 -36.85
N ILE A 648 15.64 -9.43 -35.88
CA ILE A 648 16.05 -9.18 -34.50
C ILE A 648 15.86 -10.47 -33.74
N GLN A 649 16.93 -10.92 -33.08
CA GLN A 649 16.95 -12.12 -32.29
C GLN A 649 17.51 -11.80 -30.91
N PHE A 650 16.77 -12.15 -29.87
CA PHE A 650 17.15 -11.91 -28.50
C PHE A 650 16.63 -13.03 -27.61
N TRP A 651 17.20 -13.10 -26.41
CA TRP A 651 16.70 -13.98 -25.36
C TRP A 651 15.75 -13.19 -24.48
N THR A 652 14.65 -13.79 -24.06
CA THR A 652 13.86 -13.29 -22.94
C THR A 652 14.08 -14.20 -21.75
N ARG A 653 14.02 -13.63 -20.54
CA ARG A 653 14.11 -14.37 -19.28
C ARG A 653 12.81 -14.26 -18.53
N LEU A 654 12.28 -15.41 -18.12
CA LEU A 654 11.12 -15.50 -17.23
C LEU A 654 11.62 -15.87 -15.84
N SER A 655 11.12 -15.19 -14.82
CA SER A 655 11.32 -15.56 -13.42
C SER A 655 10.04 -15.26 -12.67
N CYS A 656 9.38 -16.30 -12.20
CA CYS A 656 8.03 -16.23 -11.68
C CYS A 656 7.89 -17.13 -10.46
N ARG A 657 7.58 -16.55 -9.29
CA ARG A 657 7.31 -17.31 -8.08
C ARG A 657 5.83 -17.66 -7.99
N LEU A 658 5.52 -18.94 -8.10
CA LEU A 658 4.20 -19.54 -7.96
C LEU A 658 4.02 -19.97 -6.49
N ARG A 659 2.84 -19.74 -5.90
CA ARG A 659 2.57 -20.04 -4.48
C ARG A 659 1.30 -20.86 -4.30
N PHE A 660 1.43 -22.17 -4.19
CA PHE A 660 0.28 -23.06 -4.17
C PHE A 660 -0.24 -23.29 -2.76
N PHE A 661 -1.53 -23.14 -2.57
CA PHE A 661 -2.15 -23.56 -1.31
C PHE A 661 -2.07 -25.10 -1.20
N PHE A 662 -1.79 -25.62 0.00
CA PHE A 662 -1.70 -27.06 0.26
C PHE A 662 -2.34 -27.36 1.63
N PRO A 663 -3.15 -28.42 1.79
CA PRO A 663 -3.50 -29.48 0.82
C PRO A 663 -4.65 -29.14 -0.15
N GLY A 664 -4.96 -27.85 -0.38
CA GLY A 664 -6.09 -27.43 -1.23
C GLY A 664 -5.78 -27.39 -2.73
N ASN A 665 -6.74 -27.80 -3.57
CA ASN A 665 -6.65 -27.61 -5.03
C ASN A 665 -7.08 -26.17 -5.38
N GLY A 666 -6.13 -25.35 -5.83
CA GLY A 666 -6.39 -23.96 -6.20
C GLY A 666 -5.64 -23.52 -7.45
N THR A 667 -6.29 -22.71 -8.28
CA THR A 667 -5.64 -21.86 -9.28
C THR A 667 -4.91 -20.75 -8.55
N VAL A 668 -3.60 -20.67 -8.76
CA VAL A 668 -2.78 -19.61 -8.18
C VAL A 668 -2.34 -18.69 -9.29
N MET A 669 -2.85 -17.46 -9.21
CA MET A 669 -2.33 -16.35 -9.99
C MET A 669 -0.97 -15.96 -9.42
N PRO A 670 0.01 -15.64 -10.27
CA PRO A 670 1.34 -15.25 -9.82
C PRO A 670 1.31 -14.10 -8.83
N ALA A 671 2.17 -14.13 -7.82
CA ALA A 671 2.24 -13.11 -6.75
C ALA A 671 2.48 -11.69 -7.28
N ASP A 672 2.98 -11.56 -8.52
CA ASP A 672 3.19 -10.31 -9.25
C ASP A 672 3.08 -10.60 -10.77
N ARG A 673 2.02 -10.09 -11.42
CA ARG A 673 1.73 -10.36 -12.84
C ARG A 673 2.76 -9.74 -13.79
N ASP A 674 3.43 -8.65 -13.39
CA ASP A 674 4.44 -7.97 -14.21
C ASP A 674 5.85 -8.56 -14.06
N LYS A 675 6.10 -9.29 -12.96
CA LYS A 675 7.30 -10.12 -12.81
C LYS A 675 7.18 -11.48 -13.50
N CYS A 676 5.97 -12.05 -13.57
CA CYS A 676 5.71 -13.30 -14.29
C CYS A 676 5.54 -13.12 -15.81
N ARG A 677 6.20 -12.08 -16.35
CA ARG A 677 6.34 -11.78 -17.78
C ARG A 677 7.82 -11.82 -18.14
N SER A 678 8.15 -12.52 -19.23
CA SER A 678 9.52 -12.60 -19.70
C SER A 678 10.01 -11.23 -20.19
N ARG A 679 11.20 -10.81 -19.76
CA ARG A 679 11.82 -9.55 -20.18
C ARG A 679 13.02 -9.82 -21.07
N SER A 680 13.23 -8.98 -22.08
CA SER A 680 14.52 -8.93 -22.77
C SER A 680 15.57 -8.39 -21.79
N PRO A 681 16.80 -8.92 -21.79
CA PRO A 681 17.89 -8.43 -20.95
C PRO A 681 18.24 -6.97 -21.24
#